data_AF-A0A4P5VT10-F1
#
_entry.id   AF-A0A4P5VT10-F1
#
_cell.length_a   1.000
_cell.length_b   1.000
_cell.length_c   1.000
_cell.angle_alpha   90.00
_cell.angle_beta   90.00
_cell.angle_gamma   90.00
#
_symmetry.space_group_name_H-M   'P 1'
#
loop_
_entity.id
_entity.type
_entity.pdbx_description
1 polymer ?
#
loop_
_entity_poly.entity_id
_entity_poly.type
_entity_poly.pdbx_seq_one_letter_code
_entity_poly.pdbx_strand_id
1 'polypeptide(L)'
;MSPRVRALATLLVLLGVPVAALATDSALTPSAKELQSRLAASADVVVLGNSKVRTDIDIPALIAALPAPAARYVPLGVNGTQAPVWFAVLSERVYATGQKPKGILIYAPLSAALTTTLPNANARATLAQQLTPASAPSLLRLFGGALPETQLSQYLNALGPACVGTRTKAPELAVEVSPLPVEASFLAEIVHVARENGARVLFVRQPTAPSGALEDEVPAAEEAAARTLIREANGGWLDLRAEFMDERWYGDGVHMNEAGRATVTAALGRELTRIGDWLGGAPLPNPAFIAPPAEPTWTTPPTIPALAFGSAGACRAVAALPPELAGLAPARLAAAGFAGTSPLRVQLGPKEIPFGALTTACDHRWNTEGTSLIAAVEAKRTAAVRVSLATIAAARGDAGPAGWWVGPGTTLRFETLGGGAALAGWAPSKAKIRAGEADHELAPGAFSIAVVSRGTALDVSSSAGWVLVRSVSGATRPVAARTIDLIHAPIDVAAPTALAPLRVTGKSPRPSVLLADAAALHIPEAGDAMERSGVGGCSPLDTTLTKARASLRGATLTVESTDCSALSALEVPISLDAKRACAPGHGRWLYPGDHQVWTAEVDGPGATWALELAGGMLGDAGGDTPIVVRVSDASGVVLDGTFKADALRSAPPRWPLTRAPNGPTRVEVSSPSAAPWILLGRAALVGSD
;
A
#
# COMPACT_ATOMS: atom_id res chain seq x y z
N MET A 1 -45.96 22.68 5.36
CA MET A 1 -45.76 22.91 6.81
C MET A 1 -47.12 23.15 7.45
N SER A 2 -47.54 22.31 8.39
CA SER A 2 -48.88 22.45 9.01
C SER A 2 -48.93 23.70 9.91
N PRO A 3 -50.12 24.27 10.19
CA PRO A 3 -50.28 25.45 11.03
C PRO A 3 -49.66 25.29 12.43
N ARG A 4 -49.63 24.05 12.94
CA ARG A 4 -49.02 23.70 14.24
C ARG A 4 -47.50 23.84 14.23
N VAL A 5 -46.83 23.54 13.12
CA VAL A 5 -45.37 23.69 13.00
C VAL A 5 -44.98 25.16 12.89
N ARG A 6 -45.81 26.00 12.25
CA ARG A 6 -45.60 27.47 12.23
C ARG A 6 -45.76 28.08 13.62
N ALA A 7 -46.80 27.69 14.37
CA ALA A 7 -47.02 28.20 15.73
C ALA A 7 -45.86 27.83 16.69
N LEU A 8 -45.33 26.61 16.60
CA LEU A 8 -44.21 26.16 17.42
C LEU A 8 -42.89 26.87 17.07
N ALA A 9 -42.61 27.07 15.78
CA ALA A 9 -41.42 27.79 15.32
C ALA A 9 -41.45 29.27 15.76
N THR A 10 -42.59 29.95 15.65
CA THR A 10 -42.75 31.33 16.12
C THR A 10 -42.61 31.43 17.65
N LEU A 11 -43.13 30.45 18.40
CA LEU A 11 -42.99 30.40 19.86
C LEU A 11 -41.52 30.20 20.29
N LEU A 12 -40.77 29.34 19.60
CA LEU A 12 -39.35 29.10 19.88
C LEU A 12 -38.47 30.32 19.58
N VAL A 13 -38.77 31.05 18.50
CA VAL A 13 -38.11 32.32 18.17
C VAL A 13 -38.41 33.41 19.22
N LEU A 14 -39.65 33.50 19.69
CA LEU A 14 -40.04 34.45 20.74
C LEU A 14 -39.45 34.12 22.12
N LEU A 15 -39.15 32.86 22.39
CA LEU A 15 -38.51 32.41 23.64
C LEU A 15 -36.97 32.52 23.61
N GLY A 16 -36.39 33.06 22.53
CA GLY A 16 -34.93 33.17 22.39
C GLY A 16 -34.22 31.81 22.33
N VAL A 17 -34.94 30.72 22.05
CA VAL A 17 -34.34 29.40 21.89
C VAL A 17 -33.68 29.38 20.52
N PRO A 18 -32.35 29.26 20.42
CA PRO A 18 -31.68 29.19 19.12
C PRO A 18 -32.24 27.98 18.36
N VAL A 19 -32.95 28.25 17.26
CA VAL A 19 -33.62 27.24 16.41
C VAL A 19 -32.63 26.19 15.86
N ALA A 20 -31.33 26.47 15.90
CA ALA A 20 -30.26 25.52 15.61
C ALA A 20 -30.20 24.30 16.57
N ALA A 21 -30.79 24.39 17.77
CA ALA A 21 -30.71 23.33 18.79
C ALA A 21 -31.75 22.20 18.63
N LEU A 22 -32.60 22.23 17.61
CA LEU A 22 -33.67 21.23 17.40
C LEU A 22 -33.48 20.37 16.15
N ALA A 23 -32.26 20.28 15.62
CA ALA A 23 -31.89 19.15 14.78
C ALA A 23 -31.87 17.90 15.67
N THR A 24 -32.94 17.11 15.63
CA THR A 24 -33.10 15.91 16.45
C THR A 24 -31.93 14.94 16.22
N ASP A 25 -31.26 14.51 17.29
CA ASP A 25 -30.17 13.50 17.33
C ASP A 25 -30.48 12.21 16.55
N SER A 26 -31.74 11.96 16.21
CA SER A 26 -32.18 10.81 15.42
C SER A 26 -31.67 10.81 13.98
N ALA A 27 -31.22 11.94 13.44
CA ALA A 27 -30.77 12.04 12.04
C ALA A 27 -29.30 11.63 11.81
N LEU A 28 -28.49 11.46 12.86
CA LEU A 28 -27.07 11.12 12.72
C LEU A 28 -26.86 9.61 12.56
N THR A 29 -25.98 9.26 11.62
CA THR A 29 -25.51 7.88 11.45
C THR A 29 -24.70 7.42 12.66
N PRO A 30 -24.56 6.10 12.93
CA PRO A 30 -23.75 5.61 14.05
C PRO A 30 -22.31 6.14 14.03
N SER A 31 -21.68 6.21 12.86
CA SER A 31 -20.34 6.78 12.67
C SER A 31 -20.28 8.27 13.04
N ALA A 32 -21.26 9.07 12.60
CA ALA A 32 -21.33 10.48 12.96
C ALA A 32 -21.56 10.68 14.47
N LYS A 33 -22.43 9.86 15.09
CA LYS A 33 -22.66 9.89 16.54
C LYS A 33 -21.40 9.54 17.32
N GLU A 34 -20.64 8.55 16.85
CA GLU A 34 -19.36 8.20 17.46
C GLU A 34 -18.39 9.37 17.43
N LEU A 35 -18.19 10.01 16.27
CA LEU A 35 -17.30 11.18 16.17
C LEU A 35 -17.77 12.35 17.04
N GLN A 36 -19.07 12.64 17.07
CA GLN A 36 -19.63 13.71 17.89
C GLN A 36 -19.51 13.42 19.40
N SER A 37 -19.65 12.15 19.81
CA SER A 37 -19.46 11.77 21.22
C SER A 37 -18.03 12.03 21.72
N ARG A 38 -17.03 11.91 20.84
CA ARG A 38 -15.62 12.24 21.18
C ARG A 38 -15.41 13.74 21.34
N LEU A 39 -16.20 14.56 20.64
CA LEU A 39 -16.22 16.02 20.71
C LEU A 39 -17.11 16.56 21.84
N ALA A 40 -17.78 15.69 22.60
CA ALA A 40 -18.73 16.10 23.64
C ALA A 40 -18.11 17.02 24.70
N ALA A 41 -16.78 16.98 24.87
CA ALA A 41 -16.08 18.01 25.60
C ALA A 41 -15.04 18.70 24.71
N SER A 42 -14.89 20.01 24.94
CA SER A 42 -14.16 20.93 24.07
C SER A 42 -12.73 20.46 23.80
N ALA A 43 -12.36 20.36 22.52
CA ALA A 43 -11.00 20.03 22.11
C ALA A 43 -10.15 21.31 21.96
N ASP A 44 -8.91 21.32 22.44
CA ASP A 44 -7.93 22.33 22.04
C ASP A 44 -7.35 21.98 20.67
N VAL A 45 -7.14 20.68 20.42
CA VAL A 45 -6.61 20.14 19.17
C VAL A 45 -7.48 19.01 18.66
N VAL A 46 -7.87 19.08 17.39
CA VAL A 46 -8.48 17.95 16.68
C VAL A 46 -7.39 17.25 15.86
N VAL A 47 -7.25 15.94 16.03
CA VAL A 47 -6.37 15.11 15.20
C VAL A 47 -7.20 14.45 14.11
N LEU A 48 -6.94 14.80 12.86
CA LEU A 48 -7.77 14.47 11.69
C LEU A 48 -6.99 13.59 10.70
N GLY A 49 -7.64 12.62 10.07
CA GLY A 49 -7.00 11.72 9.11
C GLY A 49 -7.79 10.44 8.90
N ASN A 50 -7.12 9.43 8.34
CA ASN A 50 -7.73 8.11 8.09
C ASN A 50 -7.71 7.21 9.35
N SER A 51 -7.80 5.88 9.18
CA SER A 51 -7.72 4.91 10.28
C SER A 51 -6.45 5.07 11.13
N LYS A 52 -5.35 5.57 10.53
CA LYS A 52 -4.03 5.67 11.17
C LYS A 52 -3.97 6.66 12.33
N VAL A 53 -4.84 7.67 12.34
CA VAL A 53 -5.00 8.54 13.53
C VAL A 53 -5.39 7.73 14.78
N ARG A 54 -6.13 6.62 14.61
CA ARG A 54 -6.56 5.77 15.71
C ARG A 54 -5.59 4.62 16.00
N THR A 55 -4.94 4.09 14.97
CA THR A 55 -4.13 2.86 15.10
C THR A 55 -2.64 3.17 15.29
N ASP A 56 -2.14 4.26 14.71
CA ASP A 56 -0.69 4.51 14.59
C ASP A 56 -0.22 5.60 15.56
N ILE A 57 -1.15 6.30 16.23
CA ILE A 57 -0.84 7.28 17.28
C ILE A 57 -1.52 6.86 18.58
N ASP A 58 -0.73 6.73 19.64
CA ASP A 58 -1.23 6.61 21.01
C ASP A 58 -1.42 8.02 21.59
N ILE A 59 -2.64 8.57 21.47
CA ILE A 59 -2.96 9.93 21.92
C ILE A 59 -2.70 10.13 23.43
N PRO A 60 -3.11 9.23 24.34
CA PRO A 60 -2.72 9.32 25.75
C PRO A 60 -1.21 9.43 25.97
N ALA A 61 -0.41 8.58 25.32
CA ALA A 61 1.05 8.63 25.43
C ALA A 61 1.64 9.91 24.81
N LEU A 62 1.06 10.39 23.70
CA LEU A 62 1.45 11.67 23.09
C LEU A 62 1.24 12.82 24.08
N ILE A 63 0.05 12.94 24.68
CA ILE A 63 -0.29 13.99 25.65
C ILE A 63 0.66 13.93 26.85
N ALA A 64 0.96 12.73 27.36
CA ALA A 64 1.87 12.54 28.49
C ALA A 64 3.31 12.99 28.18
N ALA A 65 3.72 12.98 26.91
CA ALA A 65 5.05 13.40 26.49
C ALA A 65 5.18 14.92 26.26
N LEU A 66 4.06 15.66 26.21
CA LEU A 66 4.05 17.11 25.94
C LEU A 66 4.22 17.94 27.24
N PRO A 67 4.87 19.11 27.17
CA PRO A 67 5.01 20.00 28.32
C PRO A 67 3.64 20.53 28.82
N ALA A 68 3.51 20.70 30.13
CA ALA A 68 2.27 21.13 30.78
C ALA A 68 2.00 22.66 30.65
N PRO A 69 0.73 23.10 30.63
CA PRO A 69 -0.49 22.28 30.58
C PRO A 69 -0.69 21.72 29.16
N ALA A 70 -0.75 20.39 29.05
CA ALA A 70 -0.92 19.76 27.75
C ALA A 70 -2.32 20.07 27.20
N ALA A 71 -2.36 20.57 25.97
CA ALA A 71 -3.60 20.78 25.23
C ALA A 71 -4.41 19.48 25.14
N ARG A 72 -5.74 19.59 25.09
CA ARG A 72 -6.57 18.40 24.88
C ARG A 72 -6.63 18.02 23.41
N TYR A 73 -6.12 16.82 23.07
CA TYR A 73 -6.18 16.24 21.73
C TYR A 73 -7.38 15.29 21.60
N VAL A 74 -8.18 15.46 20.55
CA VAL A 74 -9.32 14.57 20.23
C VAL A 74 -9.10 13.92 18.87
N PRO A 75 -8.93 12.58 18.80
CA PRO A 75 -8.72 11.87 17.53
C PRO A 75 -10.03 11.62 16.78
N LEU A 76 -10.13 12.16 15.57
CA LEU A 76 -11.22 12.02 14.61
C LEU A 76 -10.75 11.27 13.34
N GLY A 77 -10.07 10.15 13.53
CA GLY A 77 -9.68 9.25 12.42
C GLY A 77 -10.87 8.47 11.86
N VAL A 78 -11.03 8.47 10.54
CA VAL A 78 -12.11 7.75 9.84
C VAL A 78 -11.53 6.70 8.88
N ASN A 79 -11.93 5.44 9.04
CA ASN A 79 -11.29 4.30 8.36
C ASN A 79 -11.37 4.38 6.83
N GLY A 80 -10.24 4.16 6.14
CA GLY A 80 -10.19 4.07 4.67
C GLY A 80 -10.58 5.36 3.95
N THR A 81 -10.44 6.52 4.61
CA THR A 81 -10.87 7.81 4.06
C THR A 81 -9.71 8.69 3.59
N GLN A 82 -10.07 9.76 2.88
CA GLN A 82 -9.16 10.79 2.36
C GLN A 82 -9.73 12.19 2.64
N ALA A 83 -9.03 13.24 2.22
CA ALA A 83 -9.34 14.63 2.54
C ALA A 83 -10.81 15.08 2.36
N PRO A 84 -11.56 14.66 1.32
CA PRO A 84 -13.00 14.93 1.19
C PRO A 84 -13.83 14.62 2.45
N VAL A 85 -13.58 13.46 3.06
CA VAL A 85 -14.31 13.04 4.27
C VAL A 85 -13.80 13.83 5.46
N TRP A 86 -12.50 14.09 5.54
CA TRP A 86 -11.89 14.85 6.63
C TRP A 86 -12.43 16.28 6.66
N PHE A 87 -12.57 16.90 5.49
CA PHE A 87 -13.19 18.21 5.32
C PHE A 87 -14.64 18.20 5.84
N ALA A 88 -15.45 17.22 5.44
CA ALA A 88 -16.82 17.10 5.93
C ALA A 88 -16.90 16.86 7.45
N VAL A 89 -15.99 16.06 8.03
CA VAL A 89 -15.90 15.90 9.50
C VAL A 89 -15.57 17.25 10.16
N LEU A 90 -14.61 17.99 9.62
CA LEU A 90 -14.19 19.27 10.15
C LEU A 90 -15.33 20.32 10.06
N SER A 91 -15.99 20.45 8.91
CA SER A 91 -17.09 21.41 8.74
C SER A 91 -18.34 21.02 9.54
N GLU A 92 -18.80 19.78 9.42
CA GLU A 92 -20.13 19.36 9.90
C GLU A 92 -20.12 18.86 11.35
N ARG A 93 -19.00 18.33 11.82
CA ARG A 93 -18.92 17.71 13.16
C ARG A 93 -18.17 18.58 14.14
N VAL A 94 -17.10 19.25 13.69
CA VAL A 94 -16.33 20.16 14.54
C VAL A 94 -16.97 21.55 14.53
N TYR A 95 -16.90 22.29 13.42
CA TYR A 95 -17.30 23.70 13.43
C TYR A 95 -18.81 23.93 13.51
N ALA A 96 -19.62 23.15 12.79
CA ALA A 96 -21.09 23.30 12.84
C ALA A 96 -21.70 22.99 14.21
N THR A 97 -20.99 22.25 15.08
CA THR A 97 -21.42 21.99 16.47
C THR A 97 -20.90 23.03 17.47
N GLY A 98 -20.27 24.10 16.99
CA GLY A 98 -19.76 25.20 17.79
C GLY A 98 -18.40 24.94 18.45
N GLN A 99 -17.72 23.84 18.12
CA GLN A 99 -16.36 23.59 18.60
C GLN A 99 -15.40 24.62 18.00
N LYS A 100 -14.43 25.07 18.79
CA LYS A 100 -13.40 26.04 18.38
C LYS A 100 -12.01 25.55 18.80
N PRO A 101 -11.52 24.44 18.22
CA PRO A 101 -10.16 24.01 18.49
C PRO A 101 -9.17 25.09 18.03
N LYS A 102 -8.09 25.25 18.77
CA LYS A 102 -6.98 26.16 18.44
C LYS A 102 -6.09 25.55 17.34
N GLY A 103 -6.05 24.23 17.25
CA GLY A 103 -5.23 23.50 16.27
C GLY A 103 -5.96 22.35 15.60
N ILE A 104 -5.65 22.14 14.32
CA ILE A 104 -6.01 20.95 13.54
C ILE A 104 -4.71 20.24 13.17
N LEU A 105 -4.47 19.06 13.74
CA LEU A 105 -3.34 18.21 13.39
C LEU A 105 -3.80 17.18 12.37
N ILE A 106 -3.34 17.29 11.11
CA ILE A 106 -3.66 16.32 10.06
C ILE A 106 -2.58 15.26 10.04
N TYR A 107 -2.91 13.99 10.27
CA TYR A 107 -1.97 12.87 10.21
C TYR A 107 -2.37 11.89 9.10
N ALA A 108 -1.63 11.91 7.99
CA ALA A 108 -1.97 11.18 6.78
C ALA A 108 -0.81 11.09 5.78
N PRO A 109 -0.90 10.22 4.75
CA PRO A 109 -0.15 10.40 3.50
C PRO A 109 -0.51 11.74 2.86
N LEU A 110 0.45 12.37 2.19
CA LEU A 110 0.20 13.59 1.43
C LEU A 110 -0.69 13.31 0.22
N SER A 111 -0.53 12.17 -0.45
CA SER A 111 -1.39 11.77 -1.58
C SER A 111 -2.89 11.77 -1.20
N ALA A 112 -3.23 11.24 -0.01
CA ALA A 112 -4.58 11.20 0.52
C ALA A 112 -5.10 12.60 0.92
N ALA A 113 -4.19 13.51 1.27
CA ALA A 113 -4.52 14.91 1.58
C ALA A 113 -4.78 15.74 0.31
N LEU A 114 -4.03 15.46 -0.75
CA LEU A 114 -4.11 16.15 -2.04
C LEU A 114 -5.20 15.61 -2.97
N THR A 115 -5.93 14.57 -2.57
CA THR A 115 -7.01 14.04 -3.38
C THR A 115 -8.07 15.12 -3.68
N THR A 116 -8.57 15.10 -4.91
CA THR A 116 -9.62 16.00 -5.40
C THR A 116 -10.91 15.24 -5.69
N THR A 117 -10.87 13.91 -5.65
CA THR A 117 -11.99 13.03 -5.95
C THR A 117 -12.24 12.06 -4.79
N LEU A 118 -13.40 11.40 -4.82
CA LEU A 118 -13.73 10.32 -3.89
C LEU A 118 -13.40 8.98 -4.58
N PRO A 119 -12.23 8.37 -4.31
CA PRO A 119 -11.70 7.34 -5.18
C PRO A 119 -12.47 6.01 -5.13
N ASN A 120 -13.21 5.74 -4.05
CA ASN A 120 -13.91 4.46 -3.90
C ASN A 120 -15.30 4.59 -3.25
N ALA A 121 -16.12 3.55 -3.41
CA ALA A 121 -17.49 3.50 -2.89
C ALA A 121 -17.56 3.61 -1.36
N ASN A 122 -16.56 3.10 -0.64
CA ASN A 122 -16.51 3.20 0.82
C ASN A 122 -16.28 4.64 1.29
N ALA A 123 -15.39 5.38 0.63
CA ALA A 123 -15.16 6.79 0.90
C ALA A 123 -16.42 7.63 0.59
N ARG A 124 -17.14 7.32 -0.50
CA ARG A 124 -18.43 7.96 -0.83
C ARG A 124 -19.51 7.68 0.21
N ALA A 125 -19.66 6.42 0.61
CA ALA A 125 -20.62 6.03 1.65
C ALA A 125 -20.28 6.69 3.00
N THR A 126 -19.00 6.73 3.36
CA THR A 126 -18.53 7.35 4.59
C THR A 126 -18.71 8.87 4.55
N LEU A 127 -18.41 9.52 3.43
CA LEU A 127 -18.70 10.94 3.25
C LEU A 127 -20.20 11.20 3.47
N ALA A 128 -21.07 10.44 2.81
CA ALA A 128 -22.52 10.59 2.96
C ALA A 128 -22.97 10.44 4.44
N GLN A 129 -22.30 9.61 5.24
CA GLN A 129 -22.58 9.50 6.68
C GLN A 129 -22.19 10.76 7.47
N GLN A 130 -21.27 11.59 6.96
CA GLN A 130 -20.80 12.81 7.62
C GLN A 130 -21.54 14.08 7.20
N LEU A 131 -22.19 14.08 6.03
CA LEU A 131 -22.95 15.23 5.55
C LEU A 131 -24.25 15.43 6.36
N THR A 132 -24.73 16.67 6.38
CA THR A 132 -26.10 17.00 6.81
C THR A 132 -26.94 17.35 5.57
N PRO A 133 -28.28 17.23 5.62
CA PRO A 133 -29.12 17.61 4.49
C PRO A 133 -28.89 19.07 4.02
N ALA A 134 -28.53 19.96 4.95
CA ALA A 134 -28.33 21.38 4.67
C ALA A 134 -26.99 21.65 3.95
N SER A 135 -25.93 20.94 4.30
CA SER A 135 -24.59 21.13 3.74
C SER A 135 -24.33 20.31 2.49
N ALA A 136 -25.06 19.21 2.30
CA ALA A 136 -24.91 18.32 1.15
C ALA A 136 -24.86 19.08 -0.19
N PRO A 137 -25.78 20.01 -0.54
CA PRO A 137 -25.72 20.69 -1.84
C PRO A 137 -24.43 21.51 -2.06
N SER A 138 -23.95 22.22 -1.03
CA SER A 138 -22.75 23.05 -1.11
C SER A 138 -21.49 22.20 -1.19
N LEU A 139 -21.41 21.17 -0.36
CA LEU A 139 -20.29 20.24 -0.35
C LEU A 139 -20.24 19.41 -1.66
N LEU A 140 -21.40 19.03 -2.21
CA LEU A 140 -21.48 18.33 -3.51
C LEU A 140 -21.05 19.17 -4.70
N ARG A 141 -21.30 20.48 -4.67
CA ARG A 141 -20.75 21.41 -5.66
C ARG A 141 -19.22 21.48 -5.55
N LEU A 142 -18.68 21.48 -4.32
CA LEU A 142 -17.23 21.39 -4.09
C LEU A 142 -16.62 20.06 -4.56
N PHE A 143 -17.37 18.95 -4.49
CA PHE A 143 -16.95 17.65 -5.04
C PHE A 143 -17.08 17.53 -6.57
N GLY A 144 -17.33 18.62 -7.30
CA GLY A 144 -17.28 18.65 -8.78
C GLY A 144 -18.31 17.76 -9.49
N GLY A 145 -19.45 17.44 -8.84
CA GLY A 145 -20.44 16.53 -9.42
C GLY A 145 -20.04 15.05 -9.40
N ALA A 146 -19.01 14.67 -8.63
CA ALA A 146 -18.55 13.28 -8.49
C ALA A 146 -19.53 12.34 -7.75
N LEU A 147 -20.70 12.84 -7.36
CA LEU A 147 -21.81 12.02 -6.90
C LEU A 147 -22.95 12.16 -7.93
N PRO A 148 -23.33 11.08 -8.64
CA PRO A 148 -24.44 11.11 -9.58
C PRO A 148 -25.68 11.74 -8.95
N GLU A 149 -26.39 12.59 -9.68
CA GLU A 149 -27.61 13.30 -9.22
C GLU A 149 -28.67 12.34 -8.64
N THR A 150 -28.64 11.08 -9.08
CA THR A 150 -29.46 9.97 -8.57
C THR A 150 -29.07 9.52 -7.14
N GLN A 151 -27.78 9.51 -6.78
CA GLN A 151 -27.34 9.22 -5.40
C GLN A 151 -27.65 10.39 -4.46
N LEU A 152 -27.52 11.63 -4.95
CA LEU A 152 -27.96 12.81 -4.22
C LEU A 152 -29.47 12.76 -3.94
N SER A 153 -30.26 12.41 -4.94
CA SER A 153 -31.72 12.23 -4.79
C SER A 153 -32.06 11.10 -3.82
N GLN A 154 -31.34 9.96 -3.88
CA GLN A 154 -31.52 8.86 -2.91
C GLN A 154 -31.14 9.25 -1.48
N TYR A 155 -30.09 10.05 -1.29
CA TYR A 155 -29.67 10.54 0.02
C TYR A 155 -30.68 11.54 0.61
N LEU A 156 -31.17 12.49 -0.20
CA LEU A 156 -32.21 13.43 0.21
C LEU A 156 -33.55 12.71 0.49
N ASN A 157 -33.86 11.66 -0.26
CA ASN A 157 -35.05 10.82 -0.05
C ASN A 157 -34.94 9.90 1.17
N ALA A 158 -33.73 9.58 1.66
CA ALA A 158 -33.51 8.72 2.82
C ALA A 158 -33.69 9.47 4.18
N LEU A 159 -33.80 10.80 4.17
CA LEU A 159 -33.86 11.65 5.37
C LEU A 159 -35.29 12.09 5.80
N GLY A 160 -36.36 11.56 5.17
CA GLY A 160 -37.78 11.80 5.59
C GLY A 160 -38.84 11.10 4.69
N PRO A 161 -40.08 10.82 5.16
CA PRO A 161 -40.64 9.47 5.09
C PRO A 161 -41.49 9.09 3.87
N ALA A 162 -41.34 7.82 3.47
CA ALA A 162 -42.24 6.94 2.70
C ALA A 162 -42.47 7.21 1.20
N CYS A 163 -41.84 6.41 0.33
CA CYS A 163 -42.47 5.30 -0.42
C CYS A 163 -41.52 4.70 -1.47
N VAL A 164 -41.69 3.39 -1.69
CA VAL A 164 -40.91 2.48 -2.54
C VAL A 164 -40.98 2.83 -4.04
N GLY A 165 -39.88 2.67 -4.77
CA GLY A 165 -39.88 2.65 -6.25
C GLY A 165 -38.51 2.47 -6.92
N THR A 166 -38.20 1.21 -7.29
CA THR A 166 -37.32 0.69 -8.37
C THR A 166 -36.04 1.44 -8.80
N ARG A 167 -34.89 0.74 -8.67
CA ARG A 167 -33.55 1.13 -9.17
C ARG A 167 -33.42 0.96 -10.70
N THR A 168 -32.91 1.99 -11.38
CA THR A 168 -32.21 1.87 -12.67
C THR A 168 -30.73 2.23 -12.48
N LYS A 169 -29.84 1.48 -13.15
CA LYS A 169 -28.38 1.54 -13.03
C LYS A 169 -27.87 2.75 -13.83
N ALA A 170 -27.14 3.67 -13.18
CA ALA A 170 -26.45 4.79 -13.83
C ALA A 170 -25.03 4.38 -14.26
N PRO A 171 -24.48 4.94 -15.34
CA PRO A 171 -23.14 4.61 -15.85
C PRO A 171 -22.03 5.15 -14.93
N GLU A 172 -20.99 4.34 -14.75
CA GLU A 172 -19.80 4.65 -13.95
C GLU A 172 -18.76 5.37 -14.85
N LEU A 173 -18.47 6.63 -14.54
CA LEU A 173 -17.46 7.44 -15.22
C LEU A 173 -16.10 7.16 -14.57
N ALA A 174 -15.20 6.51 -15.31
CA ALA A 174 -13.79 6.41 -14.96
C ALA A 174 -13.14 7.79 -15.08
N VAL A 175 -12.76 8.39 -13.96
CA VAL A 175 -12.02 9.66 -13.92
C VAL A 175 -10.54 9.31 -13.74
N GLU A 176 -9.74 9.62 -14.76
CA GLU A 176 -8.27 9.65 -14.65
C GLU A 176 -7.88 10.60 -13.51
N VAL A 177 -7.18 10.07 -12.51
CA VAL A 177 -6.66 10.85 -11.38
C VAL A 177 -5.39 11.58 -11.84
N SER A 178 -5.55 12.61 -12.66
CA SER A 178 -4.51 13.62 -12.82
C SER A 178 -4.44 14.40 -11.50
N PRO A 179 -3.27 14.49 -10.83
CA PRO A 179 -3.16 15.31 -9.63
C PRO A 179 -3.45 16.75 -10.04
N LEU A 180 -4.63 17.25 -9.68
CA LEU A 180 -4.95 18.65 -9.85
C LEU A 180 -3.96 19.49 -9.00
N PRO A 181 -3.75 20.77 -9.35
CA PRO A 181 -2.95 21.68 -8.52
C PRO A 181 -3.40 21.63 -7.06
N VAL A 182 -2.47 21.83 -6.12
CA VAL A 182 -2.73 21.80 -4.66
C VAL A 182 -3.88 22.73 -4.27
N GLU A 183 -4.04 23.85 -4.98
CA GLU A 183 -5.09 24.84 -4.80
C GLU A 183 -6.49 24.28 -5.07
N ALA A 184 -6.60 23.24 -5.90
CA ALA A 184 -7.85 22.54 -6.18
C ALA A 184 -8.08 21.32 -5.27
N SER A 185 -7.17 21.05 -4.33
CA SER A 185 -7.27 19.91 -3.42
C SER A 185 -8.09 20.22 -2.18
N PHE A 186 -8.61 19.17 -1.53
CA PHE A 186 -9.30 19.33 -0.25
C PHE A 186 -8.36 19.75 0.90
N LEU A 187 -7.04 19.62 0.75
CA LEU A 187 -6.11 20.20 1.70
C LEU A 187 -6.25 21.73 1.74
N ALA A 188 -6.42 22.39 0.60
CA ALA A 188 -6.64 23.84 0.53
C ALA A 188 -7.94 24.24 1.26
N GLU A 189 -9.03 23.50 1.04
CA GLU A 189 -10.31 23.73 1.72
C GLU A 189 -10.24 23.49 3.23
N ILE A 190 -9.53 22.44 3.68
CA ILE A 190 -9.30 22.17 5.10
C ILE A 190 -8.51 23.30 5.75
N VAL A 191 -7.44 23.77 5.09
CA VAL A 191 -6.63 24.89 5.57
C VAL A 191 -7.44 26.18 5.63
N HIS A 192 -8.26 26.43 4.61
CA HIS A 192 -9.14 27.58 4.54
C HIS A 192 -10.16 27.58 5.69
N VAL A 193 -10.96 26.52 5.84
CA VAL A 193 -12.01 26.44 6.87
C VAL A 193 -11.43 26.47 8.28
N ALA A 194 -10.26 25.85 8.50
CA ALA A 194 -9.58 25.91 9.79
C ALA A 194 -9.20 27.36 10.14
N ARG A 195 -8.60 28.08 9.19
CA ARG A 195 -8.19 29.48 9.37
C ARG A 195 -9.38 30.41 9.60
N GLU A 196 -10.48 30.25 8.87
CA GLU A 196 -11.70 31.05 9.06
C GLU A 196 -12.28 30.89 10.47
N ASN A 197 -12.07 29.72 11.09
CA ASN A 197 -12.49 29.42 12.45
C ASN A 197 -11.40 29.68 13.50
N GLY A 198 -10.31 30.36 13.13
CA GLY A 198 -9.22 30.75 14.03
C GLY A 198 -8.30 29.61 14.46
N ALA A 199 -8.38 28.45 13.81
CA ALA A 199 -7.52 27.31 14.08
C ALA A 199 -6.29 27.32 13.17
N ARG A 200 -5.16 26.79 13.68
CA ARG A 200 -3.95 26.57 12.90
C ARG A 200 -3.87 25.13 12.42
N VAL A 201 -3.40 24.92 11.19
CA VAL A 201 -3.18 23.57 10.66
C VAL A 201 -1.73 23.15 10.87
N LEU A 202 -1.52 21.98 11.46
CA LEU A 202 -0.24 21.27 11.44
C LEU A 202 -0.41 19.99 10.63
N PHE A 203 0.18 19.94 9.44
CA PHE A 203 0.20 18.73 8.63
C PHE A 203 1.37 17.84 9.04
N VAL A 204 1.08 16.58 9.36
CA VAL A 204 2.05 15.55 9.72
C VAL A 204 1.99 14.46 8.66
N ARG A 205 3.01 14.42 7.81
CA ARG A 205 3.19 13.34 6.83
C ARG A 205 3.70 12.10 7.54
N GLN A 206 2.87 11.07 7.62
CA GLN A 206 3.17 9.85 8.37
C GLN A 206 4.23 8.96 7.68
N PRO A 207 4.91 8.07 8.43
CA PRO A 207 5.69 6.98 7.84
C PRO A 207 4.78 5.98 7.11
N THR A 208 5.24 5.47 5.96
CA THR A 208 4.57 4.41 5.22
C THR A 208 5.42 3.14 5.23
N ALA A 209 4.77 1.97 5.25
CA ALA A 209 5.46 0.70 5.12
C ALA A 209 6.20 0.67 3.77
N PRO A 210 7.35 -0.03 3.65
CA PRO A 210 8.04 -0.19 2.39
C PRO A 210 7.12 -0.68 1.25
N SER A 211 6.25 -1.65 1.54
CA SER A 211 5.22 -2.18 0.63
C SER A 211 4.16 -1.14 0.23
N GLY A 212 3.88 -0.15 1.08
CA GLY A 212 2.95 0.94 0.85
C GLY A 212 3.60 2.26 0.40
N ALA A 213 4.90 2.27 0.07
CA ALA A 213 5.63 3.50 -0.25
C ALA A 213 5.04 4.23 -1.47
N LEU A 214 4.51 3.48 -2.44
CA LEU A 214 3.84 4.03 -3.63
C LEU A 214 2.53 4.74 -3.29
N GLU A 215 1.86 4.40 -2.19
CA GLU A 215 0.61 5.05 -1.80
C GLU A 215 0.80 6.53 -1.47
N ASP A 216 2.02 6.94 -1.09
CA ASP A 216 2.37 8.32 -0.76
C ASP A 216 3.39 8.92 -1.74
N GLU A 217 3.51 8.37 -2.95
CA GLU A 217 4.33 8.96 -4.00
C GLU A 217 3.63 10.23 -4.52
N VAL A 218 4.18 11.40 -4.17
CA VAL A 218 3.69 12.71 -4.59
C VAL A 218 4.84 13.42 -5.29
N PRO A 219 4.64 14.02 -6.47
CA PRO A 219 5.73 14.70 -7.14
C PRO A 219 6.17 15.93 -6.34
N ALA A 220 7.46 16.27 -6.46
CA ALA A 220 8.11 17.23 -5.57
C ALA A 220 7.53 18.65 -5.68
N ALA A 221 6.98 19.01 -6.85
CA ALA A 221 6.37 20.32 -7.08
C ALA A 221 5.07 20.49 -6.27
N GLU A 222 4.23 19.47 -6.24
CA GLU A 222 2.97 19.41 -5.50
C GLU A 222 3.24 19.37 -4.00
N GLU A 223 4.25 18.62 -3.58
CA GLU A 223 4.70 18.66 -2.18
C GLU A 223 5.20 20.05 -1.76
N ALA A 224 5.97 20.74 -2.61
CA ALA A 224 6.42 22.10 -2.35
C ALA A 224 5.25 23.11 -2.32
N ALA A 225 4.24 22.93 -3.19
CA ALA A 225 3.03 23.74 -3.20
C ALA A 225 2.18 23.52 -1.94
N ALA A 226 1.99 22.27 -1.50
CA ALA A 226 1.27 21.94 -0.27
C ALA A 226 1.92 22.57 0.98
N ARG A 227 3.26 22.51 1.05
CA ARG A 227 4.02 23.17 2.11
C ARG A 227 3.85 24.69 2.08
N THR A 228 3.82 25.28 0.89
CA THR A 228 3.64 26.73 0.72
C THR A 228 2.23 27.17 1.16
N LEU A 229 1.19 26.47 0.72
CA LEU A 229 -0.19 26.67 1.14
C LEU A 229 -0.34 26.68 2.67
N ILE A 230 0.18 25.65 3.35
CA ILE A 230 0.07 25.54 4.81
C ILE A 230 0.84 26.66 5.51
N ARG A 231 2.04 26.99 5.03
CA ARG A 231 2.86 28.08 5.58
C ARG A 231 2.18 29.44 5.44
N GLU A 232 1.62 29.74 4.27
CA GLU A 232 0.91 31.00 4.02
C GLU A 232 -0.35 31.15 4.88
N ALA A 233 -0.95 30.03 5.29
CA ALA A 233 -2.03 30.00 6.27
C ALA A 233 -1.54 30.04 7.74
N ASN A 234 -0.26 30.37 7.98
CA ASN A 234 0.37 30.38 9.30
C ASN A 234 0.30 29.01 10.02
N GLY A 235 0.27 27.93 9.24
CA GLY A 235 0.31 26.55 9.70
C GLY A 235 1.72 25.96 9.74
N GLY A 236 1.80 24.68 10.08
CA GLY A 236 3.04 23.92 10.22
C GLY A 236 3.06 22.65 9.38
N TRP A 237 4.26 22.16 9.13
CA TRP A 237 4.53 20.94 8.39
C TRP A 237 5.55 20.09 9.15
N LEU A 238 5.21 18.83 9.39
CA LEU A 238 6.07 17.82 9.97
C LEU A 238 6.14 16.63 9.02
N ASP A 239 7.35 16.14 8.73
CA ASP A 239 7.56 14.98 7.88
C ASP A 239 8.18 13.86 8.71
N LEU A 240 7.35 12.89 9.10
CA LEU A 240 7.80 11.75 9.90
C LEU A 240 8.28 10.58 9.04
N ARG A 241 8.26 10.68 7.70
CA ARG A 241 8.82 9.62 6.83
C ARG A 241 10.31 9.38 7.06
N ALA A 242 11.01 10.35 7.64
CA ALA A 242 12.41 10.21 8.03
C ALA A 242 12.63 9.25 9.20
N GLU A 243 11.59 8.96 9.99
CA GLU A 243 11.63 7.88 10.98
C GLU A 243 11.62 6.55 10.21
N PHE A 244 12.79 5.92 10.09
CA PHE A 244 12.94 4.68 9.34
C PHE A 244 12.11 3.56 9.99
N MET A 245 11.12 3.07 9.26
CA MET A 245 10.25 1.96 9.67
C MET A 245 10.23 0.90 8.58
N ASP A 246 10.79 -0.28 8.87
CA ASP A 246 10.65 -1.46 8.02
C ASP A 246 9.32 -2.20 8.28
N GLU A 247 9.06 -3.26 7.50
CA GLU A 247 7.80 -4.04 7.59
C GLU A 247 7.50 -4.58 8.99
N ARG A 248 8.51 -4.80 9.85
CA ARG A 248 8.31 -5.35 11.19
C ARG A 248 7.66 -4.36 12.16
N TRP A 249 7.54 -3.10 11.77
CA TRP A 249 6.83 -2.09 12.56
C TRP A 249 5.33 -2.01 12.22
N TYR A 250 4.90 -2.77 11.21
CA TYR A 250 3.52 -2.83 10.74
C TYR A 250 2.89 -4.18 11.12
N GLY A 251 1.61 -4.14 11.51
CA GLY A 251 0.85 -5.35 11.88
C GLY A 251 0.24 -6.04 10.66
N ASP A 252 -0.16 -5.26 9.65
CA ASP A 252 -0.87 -5.73 8.45
C ASP A 252 -0.35 -5.07 7.15
N GLY A 253 0.87 -4.51 7.19
CA GLY A 253 1.46 -3.76 6.08
C GLY A 253 0.90 -2.34 5.88
N VAL A 254 -0.17 -1.97 6.58
CA VAL A 254 -0.80 -0.64 6.47
C VAL A 254 -0.75 0.10 7.81
N HIS A 255 -1.23 -0.55 8.88
CA HIS A 255 -1.31 -0.04 10.24
C HIS A 255 -0.12 -0.52 11.06
N MET A 256 0.35 0.34 11.95
CA MET A 256 1.48 0.02 12.82
C MET A 256 1.09 -1.02 13.87
N ASN A 257 2.03 -1.89 14.23
CA ASN A 257 1.90 -2.68 15.44
C ASN A 257 2.21 -1.82 16.68
N GLU A 258 2.16 -2.41 17.87
CA GLU A 258 2.38 -1.69 19.14
C GLU A 258 3.74 -0.98 19.18
N ALA A 259 4.81 -1.64 18.71
CA ALA A 259 6.14 -1.05 18.68
C ALA A 259 6.22 0.11 17.68
N GLY A 260 5.63 -0.03 16.49
CA GLY A 260 5.57 1.03 15.48
C GLY A 260 4.83 2.26 15.98
N ARG A 261 3.64 2.04 16.56
CA ARG A 261 2.83 3.08 17.19
C ARG A 261 3.59 3.81 18.28
N ALA A 262 4.27 3.09 19.18
CA ALA A 262 5.04 3.69 20.27
C ALA A 262 6.19 4.58 19.73
N THR A 263 6.94 4.09 18.75
CA THR A 263 8.04 4.84 18.11
C THR A 263 7.55 6.12 17.46
N VAL A 264 6.48 6.05 16.65
CA VAL A 264 5.93 7.21 15.94
C VAL A 264 5.29 8.21 16.89
N THR A 265 4.60 7.72 17.93
CA THR A 265 4.05 8.59 18.98
C THR A 265 5.15 9.36 19.70
N ALA A 266 6.26 8.69 20.05
CA ALA A 266 7.39 9.34 20.69
C ALA A 266 8.07 10.36 19.75
N ALA A 267 8.22 10.04 18.46
CA ALA A 267 8.75 10.96 17.46
C ALA A 267 7.87 12.21 17.31
N LEU A 268 6.55 12.02 17.17
CA LEU A 268 5.60 13.12 17.10
C LEU A 268 5.65 13.99 18.36
N GLY A 269 5.71 13.40 19.56
CA GLY A 269 5.81 14.13 20.82
C GLY A 269 7.09 14.97 20.94
N ARG A 270 8.24 14.41 20.55
CA ARG A 270 9.52 15.16 20.49
C ARG A 270 9.41 16.36 19.56
N GLU A 271 8.83 16.17 18.39
CA GLU A 271 8.74 17.21 17.37
C GLU A 271 7.74 18.31 17.75
N LEU A 272 6.59 17.96 18.32
CA LEU A 272 5.64 18.94 18.87
C LEU A 272 6.28 19.75 20.01
N THR A 273 7.04 19.11 20.90
CA THR A 273 7.78 19.80 21.97
C THR A 273 8.83 20.74 21.41
N ARG A 274 9.54 20.33 20.34
CA ARG A 274 10.54 21.14 19.66
C ARG A 274 9.94 22.35 18.94
N ILE A 275 8.77 22.20 18.32
CA ILE A 275 8.04 23.32 17.71
C ILE A 275 7.56 24.30 18.79
N GLY A 276 7.26 23.81 19.99
CA GLY A 276 6.85 24.61 21.14
C GLY A 276 5.38 24.97 21.10
N ASP A 277 5.05 26.24 21.40
CA ASP A 277 3.67 26.74 21.41
C ASP A 277 3.11 26.90 19.98
N TRP A 278 2.84 25.77 19.33
CA TRP A 278 2.30 25.78 17.97
C TRP A 278 0.83 26.20 17.91
N LEU A 279 0.16 26.23 19.06
CA LEU A 279 -1.22 26.69 19.21
C LEU A 279 -1.31 28.20 19.47
N GLY A 280 -0.20 28.86 19.80
CA GLY A 280 -0.13 30.29 20.06
C GLY A 280 -0.33 31.15 18.81
N GLY A 281 -0.39 32.47 19.02
CA GLY A 281 -0.56 33.45 17.94
C GLY A 281 0.72 33.77 17.16
N ALA A 282 1.90 33.40 17.69
CA ALA A 282 3.16 33.64 17.02
C ALA A 282 3.27 32.77 15.74
N PRO A 283 3.84 33.30 14.64
CA PRO A 283 4.13 32.49 13.47
C PRO A 283 4.93 31.25 13.87
N LEU A 284 4.55 30.08 13.34
CA LEU A 284 5.34 28.88 13.63
C LEU A 284 6.73 29.15 13.09
N PRO A 285 7.78 29.02 13.92
CA PRO A 285 9.13 29.06 13.40
C PRO A 285 9.17 28.04 12.28
N ASN A 286 9.52 28.49 11.06
CA ASN A 286 9.46 27.71 9.83
C ASN A 286 9.89 26.28 10.17
N PRO A 287 8.93 25.32 10.25
CA PRO A 287 9.12 24.14 11.08
C PRO A 287 10.36 23.48 10.59
N ALA A 288 11.40 23.42 11.45
CA ALA A 288 12.72 23.02 11.02
C ALA A 288 12.53 21.67 10.36
N PHE A 289 12.64 21.70 9.03
CA PHE A 289 12.43 20.59 8.15
C PHE A 289 13.19 19.43 8.78
N ILE A 290 12.55 18.32 9.12
CA ILE A 290 13.29 17.06 9.15
C ILE A 290 13.42 16.66 7.70
N ALA A 291 14.44 17.18 7.01
CA ALA A 291 14.81 16.59 5.74
C ALA A 291 14.93 15.09 5.97
N PRO A 292 14.38 14.24 5.08
CA PRO A 292 14.93 12.90 4.98
C PRO A 292 16.45 13.06 4.90
N PRO A 293 17.23 12.31 5.69
CA PRO A 293 18.69 12.40 5.65
C PRO A 293 19.10 12.37 4.17
N ALA A 294 19.87 13.34 3.68
CA ALA A 294 20.33 13.26 2.30
C ALA A 294 21.05 11.91 2.16
N GLU A 295 20.82 11.20 1.06
CA GLU A 295 21.57 9.96 0.81
C GLU A 295 23.07 10.31 0.92
N PRO A 296 23.86 9.58 1.73
CA PRO A 296 25.26 9.92 1.85
C PRO A 296 25.91 9.76 0.48
N THR A 297 26.74 10.72 0.08
CA THR A 297 27.54 10.62 -1.14
C THR A 297 29.00 10.49 -0.77
N TRP A 298 29.74 9.64 -1.48
CA TRP A 298 31.17 9.48 -1.23
C TRP A 298 31.84 10.80 -1.61
N THR A 299 32.75 11.32 -0.77
CA THR A 299 33.64 12.38 -1.24
C THR A 299 34.52 11.89 -2.40
N THR A 300 34.84 10.60 -2.41
CA THR A 300 35.43 9.87 -3.54
C THR A 300 35.06 8.39 -3.40
N PRO A 301 34.37 7.75 -4.36
CA PRO A 301 34.06 6.33 -4.28
C PRO A 301 35.36 5.51 -4.20
N PRO A 302 35.42 4.44 -3.39
CA PRO A 302 36.56 3.54 -3.42
C PRO A 302 36.69 2.96 -4.84
N THR A 303 37.86 3.05 -5.45
CA THR A 303 38.10 2.35 -6.72
C THR A 303 38.37 0.88 -6.43
N ILE A 304 37.52 -0.02 -6.92
CA ILE A 304 37.84 -1.46 -6.92
C ILE A 304 38.81 -1.75 -8.08
N PRO A 305 39.89 -2.51 -7.86
CA PRO A 305 40.72 -3.03 -8.95
C PRO A 305 39.87 -3.80 -9.97
N ALA A 306 40.13 -3.62 -11.27
CA ALA A 306 39.45 -4.40 -12.29
C ALA A 306 39.71 -5.91 -12.05
N LEU A 307 38.64 -6.68 -11.88
CA LEU A 307 38.74 -8.12 -11.69
C LEU A 307 38.90 -8.81 -13.04
N ALA A 308 39.94 -9.64 -13.17
CA ALA A 308 40.15 -10.47 -14.34
C ALA A 308 39.29 -11.73 -14.25
N PHE A 309 38.22 -11.79 -15.03
CA PHE A 309 37.40 -12.99 -15.13
C PHE A 309 37.99 -13.97 -16.14
N GLY A 310 38.21 -15.21 -15.70
CA GLY A 310 38.48 -16.36 -16.57
C GLY A 310 37.21 -17.19 -16.79
N SER A 311 37.10 -17.84 -17.95
CA SER A 311 36.06 -18.84 -18.18
C SER A 311 36.45 -20.15 -17.47
N ALA A 312 35.50 -20.72 -16.72
CA ALA A 312 35.60 -22.03 -16.07
C ALA A 312 34.53 -23.00 -16.59
N GLY A 313 34.02 -22.75 -17.80
CA GLY A 313 32.94 -23.51 -18.43
C GLY A 313 32.11 -22.64 -19.38
N ALA A 314 31.14 -23.25 -20.06
CA ALA A 314 30.31 -22.58 -21.07
C ALA A 314 29.51 -21.40 -20.50
N CYS A 315 29.02 -21.54 -19.26
CA CYS A 315 28.17 -20.55 -18.56
C CYS A 315 28.76 -20.13 -17.21
N ARG A 316 30.09 -20.17 -17.05
CA ARG A 316 30.75 -19.88 -15.76
C ARG A 316 31.97 -19.01 -15.96
N ALA A 317 31.91 -17.77 -15.47
CA ALA A 317 33.03 -16.86 -15.36
C ALA A 317 33.46 -16.75 -13.90
N VAL A 318 34.76 -16.82 -13.63
CA VAL A 318 35.32 -16.79 -12.28
C VAL A 318 36.40 -15.74 -12.20
N ALA A 319 36.35 -14.90 -11.18
CA ALA A 319 37.42 -14.00 -10.81
C ALA A 319 37.82 -14.20 -9.35
N ALA A 320 39.12 -14.08 -9.06
CA ALA A 320 39.58 -14.00 -7.69
C ALA A 320 39.11 -12.68 -7.07
N LEU A 321 38.45 -12.74 -5.91
CA LEU A 321 38.17 -11.57 -5.10
C LEU A 321 39.44 -11.20 -4.32
N PRO A 322 39.90 -9.95 -4.42
CA PRO A 322 40.95 -9.46 -3.55
C PRO A 322 40.58 -9.65 -2.07
N PRO A 323 41.55 -9.93 -1.18
CA PRO A 323 41.28 -10.16 0.25
C PRO A 323 40.44 -9.05 0.89
N GLU A 324 40.62 -7.80 0.47
CA GLU A 324 39.88 -6.63 0.94
C GLU A 324 38.40 -6.64 0.54
N LEU A 325 38.00 -7.35 -0.52
CA LEU A 325 36.60 -7.49 -0.94
C LEU A 325 35.98 -8.82 -0.49
N ALA A 326 36.78 -9.82 -0.15
CA ALA A 326 36.27 -11.13 0.28
C ALA A 326 35.36 -11.03 1.52
N GLY A 327 35.57 -10.02 2.37
CA GLY A 327 34.70 -9.72 3.52
C GLY A 327 33.32 -9.14 3.15
N LEU A 328 33.16 -8.63 1.93
CA LEU A 328 31.92 -8.03 1.42
C LEU A 328 31.06 -9.03 0.64
N ALA A 329 31.51 -10.28 0.53
CA ALA A 329 30.77 -11.35 -0.14
C ALA A 329 29.38 -11.52 0.52
N PRO A 330 28.28 -11.51 -0.26
CA PRO A 330 26.94 -11.57 0.29
C PRO A 330 26.70 -12.78 1.21
N ALA A 331 27.31 -13.93 0.94
CA ALA A 331 27.22 -15.11 1.79
C ALA A 331 27.84 -14.90 3.18
N ARG A 332 28.98 -14.20 3.27
CA ARG A 332 29.60 -13.83 4.56
C ARG A 332 28.76 -12.79 5.30
N LEU A 333 28.23 -11.81 4.58
CA LEU A 333 27.33 -10.82 5.17
C LEU A 333 26.06 -11.48 5.71
N ALA A 334 25.46 -12.41 4.97
CA ALA A 334 24.32 -13.19 5.43
C ALA A 334 24.64 -14.00 6.70
N ALA A 335 25.79 -14.67 6.75
CA ALA A 335 26.25 -15.41 7.94
C ALA A 335 26.47 -14.49 9.16
N ALA A 336 26.80 -13.22 8.94
CA ALA A 336 26.93 -12.20 9.98
C ALA A 336 25.61 -11.50 10.34
N GLY A 337 24.48 -11.91 9.76
CA GLY A 337 23.16 -11.31 10.00
C GLY A 337 22.87 -10.07 9.15
N PHE A 338 23.62 -9.85 8.08
CA PHE A 338 23.52 -8.71 7.15
C PHE A 338 23.18 -9.17 5.73
N ALA A 339 22.27 -10.13 5.59
CA ALA A 339 21.80 -10.59 4.28
C ALA A 339 21.27 -9.42 3.44
N GLY A 340 21.59 -9.43 2.14
CA GLY A 340 21.17 -8.37 1.21
C GLY A 340 21.92 -7.06 1.34
N THR A 341 22.93 -6.94 2.23
CA THR A 341 23.62 -5.67 2.47
C THR A 341 24.90 -5.43 1.66
N SER A 342 25.24 -6.30 0.71
CA SER A 342 26.51 -6.23 -0.02
C SER A 342 26.65 -4.93 -0.83
N PRO A 343 27.80 -4.22 -0.74
CA PRO A 343 28.06 -3.06 -1.59
C PRO A 343 28.55 -3.45 -2.99
N LEU A 344 28.91 -4.73 -3.22
CA LEU A 344 29.39 -5.21 -4.52
C LEU A 344 28.24 -5.27 -5.52
N ARG A 345 28.47 -4.65 -6.69
CA ARG A 345 27.62 -4.78 -7.88
C ARG A 345 28.40 -5.49 -8.98
N VAL A 346 27.73 -6.39 -9.69
CA VAL A 346 28.31 -7.07 -10.85
C VAL A 346 27.50 -6.68 -12.07
N GLN A 347 28.18 -6.23 -13.11
CA GLN A 347 27.59 -5.78 -14.35
C GLN A 347 28.08 -6.63 -15.52
N LEU A 348 27.21 -6.83 -16.51
CA LEU A 348 27.51 -7.46 -17.78
C LEU A 348 27.25 -6.42 -18.89
N GLY A 349 28.32 -5.73 -19.31
CA GLY A 349 28.17 -4.50 -20.09
C GLY A 349 27.52 -3.39 -19.24
N PRO A 350 26.47 -2.70 -19.73
CA PRO A 350 25.79 -1.66 -18.96
C PRO A 350 24.75 -2.20 -17.95
N LYS A 351 24.47 -3.50 -17.99
CA LYS A 351 23.38 -4.12 -17.21
C LYS A 351 23.93 -4.72 -15.92
N GLU A 352 23.36 -4.35 -14.78
CA GLU A 352 23.63 -5.03 -13.52
C GLU A 352 22.98 -6.42 -13.51
N ILE A 353 23.71 -7.41 -13.02
CA ILE A 353 23.23 -8.78 -12.87
C ILE A 353 22.96 -9.09 -11.39
N PRO A 354 21.83 -9.72 -11.05
CA PRO A 354 21.43 -9.93 -9.66
C PRO A 354 22.30 -10.97 -8.95
N PHE A 355 22.46 -10.79 -7.64
CA PHE A 355 23.02 -11.81 -6.77
C PHE A 355 22.03 -12.97 -6.60
N GLY A 356 22.50 -14.22 -6.60
CA GLY A 356 21.64 -15.36 -6.29
C GLY A 356 22.31 -16.73 -6.47
N ALA A 357 21.54 -17.79 -6.23
CA ALA A 357 21.98 -19.16 -6.50
C ALA A 357 22.37 -19.30 -7.98
N LEU A 358 23.51 -19.92 -8.24
CA LEU A 358 24.00 -20.17 -9.60
C LEU A 358 23.39 -21.47 -10.11
N THR A 359 22.93 -21.46 -11.35
CA THR A 359 22.49 -22.67 -12.06
C THR A 359 23.53 -23.08 -13.10
N THR A 360 23.33 -24.23 -13.75
CA THR A 360 24.16 -24.63 -14.90
C THR A 360 23.87 -23.83 -16.17
N ALA A 361 22.81 -23.00 -16.17
CA ALA A 361 22.44 -22.14 -17.27
C ALA A 361 23.13 -20.77 -17.17
N CYS A 362 23.28 -20.09 -18.31
CA CYS A 362 23.76 -18.70 -18.40
C CYS A 362 22.64 -17.73 -17.97
N ASP A 363 22.17 -17.84 -16.73
CA ASP A 363 21.02 -17.09 -16.20
C ASP A 363 21.35 -15.65 -15.79
N HIS A 364 22.58 -15.19 -16.06
CA HIS A 364 23.08 -13.86 -15.74
C HIS A 364 22.91 -13.53 -14.26
N ARG A 365 23.26 -14.46 -13.37
CA ARG A 365 23.39 -14.23 -11.93
C ARG A 365 24.85 -14.20 -11.51
N TRP A 366 25.12 -13.68 -10.33
CA TRP A 366 26.42 -13.84 -9.69
C TRP A 366 26.30 -14.32 -8.25
N ASN A 367 27.36 -14.96 -7.78
CA ASN A 367 27.50 -15.43 -6.41
C ASN A 367 28.98 -15.40 -6.01
N THR A 368 29.27 -15.76 -4.77
CA THR A 368 30.61 -15.90 -4.22
C THR A 368 30.81 -17.31 -3.68
N GLU A 369 31.89 -17.97 -4.08
CA GLU A 369 32.33 -19.26 -3.51
C GLU A 369 33.75 -19.05 -2.94
N GLY A 370 33.88 -19.08 -1.62
CA GLY A 370 35.16 -18.82 -0.95
C GLY A 370 35.71 -17.41 -1.26
N THR A 371 36.88 -17.34 -1.87
CA THR A 371 37.54 -16.10 -2.31
C THR A 371 37.35 -15.83 -3.81
N SER A 372 36.35 -16.45 -4.43
CA SER A 372 36.05 -16.26 -5.84
C SER A 372 34.66 -15.65 -6.02
N LEU A 373 34.56 -14.70 -6.95
CA LEU A 373 33.29 -14.22 -7.48
C LEU A 373 33.00 -14.98 -8.77
N ILE A 374 31.80 -15.51 -8.87
CA ILE A 374 31.36 -16.32 -9.99
C ILE A 374 30.16 -15.64 -10.63
N ALA A 375 30.23 -15.44 -11.94
CA ALA A 375 29.13 -14.95 -12.76
C ALA A 375 28.67 -16.04 -13.74
N ALA A 376 27.38 -16.33 -13.75
CA ALA A 376 26.74 -17.27 -14.67
C ALA A 376 26.47 -16.60 -16.03
N VAL A 377 27.53 -16.42 -16.82
CA VAL A 377 27.49 -15.73 -18.13
C VAL A 377 28.16 -16.58 -19.19
N GLU A 378 27.81 -16.38 -20.47
CA GLU A 378 28.46 -17.12 -21.56
C GLU A 378 29.97 -16.83 -21.58
N ALA A 379 30.79 -17.86 -21.84
CA ALA A 379 32.25 -17.75 -21.92
C ALA A 379 32.72 -16.59 -22.82
N LYS A 380 32.05 -16.36 -23.96
CA LYS A 380 32.36 -15.26 -24.91
C LYS A 380 32.09 -13.86 -24.36
N ARG A 381 31.31 -13.72 -23.27
CA ARG A 381 30.96 -12.44 -22.65
C ARG A 381 31.73 -12.16 -21.36
N THR A 382 32.63 -13.06 -20.96
CA THR A 382 33.47 -12.92 -19.76
C THR A 382 34.19 -11.57 -19.70
N ALA A 383 34.70 -11.08 -20.84
CA ALA A 383 35.38 -9.79 -20.93
C ALA A 383 34.49 -8.56 -20.69
N ALA A 384 33.16 -8.73 -20.74
CA ALA A 384 32.18 -7.68 -20.47
C ALA A 384 31.74 -7.63 -19.01
N VAL A 385 32.17 -8.58 -18.17
CA VAL A 385 31.85 -8.56 -16.74
C VAL A 385 32.67 -7.45 -16.06
N ARG A 386 32.01 -6.65 -15.24
CA ARG A 386 32.62 -5.59 -14.43
C ARG A 386 32.11 -5.72 -13.00
N VAL A 387 32.98 -5.45 -12.04
CA VAL A 387 32.59 -5.34 -10.63
C VAL A 387 32.79 -3.90 -10.22
N SER A 388 31.76 -3.34 -9.59
CA SER A 388 31.75 -1.97 -9.09
C SER A 388 31.12 -1.95 -7.69
N LEU A 389 31.11 -0.78 -7.07
CA LEU A 389 30.44 -0.55 -5.81
C LEU A 389 29.13 0.18 -6.04
N ALA A 390 28.12 -0.14 -5.26
CA ALA A 390 26.99 0.76 -5.06
C ALA A 390 27.50 2.09 -4.49
N THR A 391 27.03 3.21 -5.05
CA THR A 391 27.40 4.59 -4.68
C THR A 391 26.82 5.04 -3.33
N ILE A 392 26.83 4.19 -2.29
CA ILE A 392 26.25 4.42 -0.94
C ILE A 392 24.73 4.29 -0.86
N ALA A 393 24.16 3.36 -1.61
CA ALA A 393 22.86 2.87 -1.20
C ALA A 393 23.06 1.92 -0.03
N ALA A 394 22.43 2.26 1.11
CA ALA A 394 21.97 1.25 2.06
C ALA A 394 21.42 0.10 1.24
N ALA A 395 22.08 -1.05 1.32
CA ALA A 395 21.73 -2.15 0.48
C ALA A 395 20.35 -2.65 0.94
N ARG A 396 19.34 -2.11 0.25
CA ARG A 396 17.93 -2.47 0.31
C ARG A 396 17.84 -3.87 -0.25
N GLY A 397 18.12 -4.85 0.59
CA GLY A 397 17.52 -6.16 0.44
C GLY A 397 16.18 -6.17 1.16
N ASP A 398 15.22 -6.93 0.64
CA ASP A 398 13.82 -7.02 1.08
C ASP A 398 13.63 -7.54 2.54
N ALA A 399 14.71 -7.70 3.31
CA ALA A 399 14.68 -8.27 4.66
C ALA A 399 15.74 -7.72 5.65
N GLY A 400 16.51 -6.68 5.29
CA GLY A 400 17.67 -6.23 6.09
C GLY A 400 17.59 -4.75 6.55
N PRO A 401 18.15 -4.42 7.73
CA PRO A 401 18.25 -3.02 8.19
C PRO A 401 19.18 -2.22 7.28
N ALA A 402 18.76 -1.02 6.89
CA ALA A 402 19.59 -0.08 6.14
C ALA A 402 20.91 0.21 6.88
N GLY A 403 22.02 0.27 6.16
CA GLY A 403 23.33 0.61 6.73
C GLY A 403 24.26 1.19 5.68
N TRP A 404 25.27 1.94 6.11
CA TRP A 404 26.19 2.69 5.25
C TRP A 404 27.58 2.09 5.26
N TRP A 405 28.09 1.74 4.08
CA TRP A 405 29.44 1.24 3.93
C TRP A 405 30.44 2.40 3.89
N VAL A 406 31.47 2.34 4.74
CA VAL A 406 32.67 3.18 4.71
C VAL A 406 33.82 2.31 4.20
N GLY A 407 34.34 2.65 3.02
CA GLY A 407 35.44 1.93 2.39
C GLY A 407 36.81 2.47 2.83
N PRO A 408 37.90 1.72 2.62
CA PRO A 408 39.23 2.20 2.91
C PRO A 408 39.56 3.46 2.09
N GLY A 409 40.16 4.46 2.73
CA GLY A 409 40.52 5.75 2.12
C GLY A 409 39.35 6.70 1.91
N THR A 410 38.17 6.40 2.45
CA THR A 410 36.97 7.21 2.24
C THR A 410 36.42 7.78 3.54
N THR A 411 35.59 8.82 3.42
CA THR A 411 34.91 9.48 4.53
C THR A 411 33.41 9.57 4.25
N LEU A 412 32.60 9.14 5.21
CA LEU A 412 31.17 9.46 5.29
C LEU A 412 30.96 10.54 6.34
N ARG A 413 30.14 11.54 6.05
CA ARG A 413 29.81 12.62 6.98
C ARG A 413 28.37 12.49 7.43
N PHE A 414 28.17 12.49 8.74
CA PHE A 414 26.87 12.59 9.42
C PHE A 414 26.77 13.96 10.11
N GLU A 415 25.60 14.53 10.25
CA GLU A 415 25.32 15.74 11.03
C GLU A 415 24.66 15.36 12.34
N THR A 416 25.07 15.99 13.44
CA THR A 416 24.62 15.74 14.81
C THR A 416 23.96 16.95 15.44
N LEU A 417 22.94 16.74 16.29
CA LEU A 417 22.26 17.85 17.00
C LEU A 417 23.09 18.44 18.15
N GLY A 418 24.29 17.90 18.41
CA GLY A 418 25.24 18.37 19.43
C GLY A 418 25.28 17.48 20.67
N GLY A 419 26.39 17.55 21.42
CA GLY A 419 26.55 16.95 22.75
C GLY A 419 27.05 15.50 22.81
N GLY A 420 26.94 14.74 21.71
CA GLY A 420 27.46 13.37 21.61
C GLY A 420 26.67 12.54 20.61
N ALA A 421 27.32 11.57 19.98
CA ALA A 421 26.71 10.58 19.11
C ALA A 421 27.23 9.18 19.46
N ALA A 422 26.45 8.14 19.23
CA ALA A 422 26.97 6.78 19.28
C ALA A 422 26.81 6.08 17.93
N LEU A 423 27.92 5.56 17.42
CA LEU A 423 28.00 4.74 16.22
C LEU A 423 27.86 3.27 16.61
N ALA A 424 27.02 2.53 15.90
CA ALA A 424 27.04 1.08 15.97
C ALA A 424 27.07 0.48 14.56
N GLY A 425 27.79 -0.63 14.41
CA GLY A 425 28.03 -1.20 13.11
C GLY A 425 28.76 -2.54 13.16
N TRP A 426 29.32 -2.93 12.03
CA TRP A 426 30.08 -4.15 11.85
C TRP A 426 31.28 -3.94 10.91
N ALA A 427 32.40 -4.60 11.19
CA ALA A 427 33.58 -4.60 10.34
C ALA A 427 33.90 -6.04 9.88
N PRO A 428 33.94 -6.34 8.56
CA PRO A 428 34.33 -7.65 8.05
C PRO A 428 35.79 -8.02 8.29
N SER A 429 36.63 -7.04 8.58
CA SER A 429 38.08 -7.17 8.71
C SER A 429 38.59 -6.16 9.74
N LYS A 430 39.87 -6.21 10.10
CA LYS A 430 40.46 -5.14 10.90
C LYS A 430 40.27 -3.83 10.15
N ALA A 431 39.68 -2.86 10.84
CA ALA A 431 39.46 -1.54 10.28
C ALA A 431 39.97 -0.47 11.22
N LYS A 432 40.36 0.68 10.67
CA LYS A 432 40.68 1.85 11.49
C LYS A 432 39.72 2.95 11.08
N ILE A 433 38.83 3.33 12.00
CA ILE A 433 37.89 4.41 11.76
C ILE A 433 38.29 5.65 12.54
N ARG A 434 38.13 6.82 11.93
CA ARG A 434 38.12 8.08 12.67
C ARG A 434 36.67 8.53 12.79
N ALA A 435 36.21 8.74 14.02
CA ALA A 435 34.88 9.22 14.34
C ALA A 435 35.00 10.52 15.13
N GLY A 436 34.71 11.65 14.48
CA GLY A 436 35.01 12.97 15.06
C GLY A 436 36.53 13.20 15.13
N GLU A 437 37.06 13.55 16.30
CA GLU A 437 38.51 13.77 16.51
C GLU A 437 39.27 12.51 16.94
N ALA A 438 38.57 11.39 17.20
CA ALA A 438 39.17 10.17 17.74
C ALA A 438 39.37 9.09 16.67
N ASP A 439 40.55 8.45 16.70
CA ASP A 439 40.83 7.24 15.94
C ASP A 439 40.44 5.99 16.77
N HIS A 440 39.83 5.01 16.13
CA HIS A 440 39.42 3.74 16.72
C HIS A 440 39.91 2.58 15.84
N GLU A 441 40.58 1.61 16.45
CA GLU A 441 40.87 0.33 15.80
C GLU A 441 39.72 -0.65 16.07
N LEU A 442 39.16 -1.18 15.00
CA LEU A 442 38.09 -2.16 15.02
C LEU A 442 38.67 -3.55 14.73
N ALA A 443 38.39 -4.50 15.62
CA ALA A 443 38.52 -5.91 15.30
C ALA A 443 37.40 -6.34 14.33
N PRO A 444 37.57 -7.42 13.56
CA PRO A 444 36.48 -8.00 12.79
C PRO A 444 35.29 -8.36 13.71
N GLY A 445 34.08 -7.92 13.37
CA GLY A 445 32.89 -8.12 14.19
C GLY A 445 32.06 -6.86 14.41
N ALA A 446 31.08 -6.97 15.31
CA ALA A 446 30.22 -5.85 15.68
C ALA A 446 30.97 -4.84 16.56
N PHE A 447 30.63 -3.56 16.44
CA PHE A 447 31.21 -2.50 17.27
C PHE A 447 30.14 -1.51 17.73
N SER A 448 30.44 -0.83 18.84
CA SER A 448 29.73 0.35 19.31
C SER A 448 30.74 1.36 19.84
N ILE A 449 30.66 2.61 19.39
CA ILE A 449 31.57 3.69 19.75
C ILE A 449 30.75 4.89 20.19
N ALA A 450 31.00 5.38 21.41
CA ALA A 450 30.54 6.70 21.83
C ALA A 450 31.50 7.76 21.31
N VAL A 451 30.95 8.78 20.66
CA VAL A 451 31.70 9.87 20.03
C VAL A 451 31.24 11.19 20.64
N VAL A 452 32.20 11.97 21.12
CA VAL A 452 31.94 13.36 21.52
C VAL A 452 32.26 14.23 20.31
N SER A 453 31.24 14.73 19.61
CA SER A 453 31.46 15.73 18.55
C SER A 453 31.43 17.13 19.15
N ARG A 454 32.46 17.95 18.86
CA ARG A 454 32.51 19.38 19.22
C ARG A 454 31.72 20.27 18.24
N GLY A 455 30.81 19.70 17.47
CA GLY A 455 30.06 20.42 16.44
C GLY A 455 28.87 19.64 15.92
N THR A 456 28.22 20.17 14.89
CA THR A 456 27.04 19.56 14.28
C THR A 456 27.37 18.51 13.23
N ALA A 457 28.60 18.00 13.18
CA ALA A 457 29.03 16.99 12.22
C ALA A 457 29.93 15.93 12.84
N LEU A 458 29.78 14.70 12.33
CA LEU A 458 30.50 13.49 12.65
C LEU A 458 31.01 12.89 11.34
N ASP A 459 32.29 13.08 11.06
CA ASP A 459 32.97 12.38 9.99
C ASP A 459 33.36 10.99 10.48
N VAL A 460 32.98 9.97 9.70
CA VAL A 460 33.39 8.57 9.84
C VAL A 460 34.24 8.23 8.62
N SER A 461 35.54 8.23 8.79
CA SER A 461 36.47 7.79 7.75
C SER A 461 37.05 6.43 8.10
N SER A 462 37.36 5.62 7.09
CA SER A 462 38.11 4.37 7.27
C SER A 462 39.46 4.50 6.60
N SER A 463 40.55 4.40 7.35
CA SER A 463 41.91 4.39 6.76
C SER A 463 42.39 2.99 6.37
N ALA A 464 41.70 1.95 6.84
CA ALA A 464 41.97 0.56 6.52
C ALA A 464 40.70 -0.26 6.69
N GLY A 465 40.45 -1.21 5.79
CA GLY A 465 39.29 -2.10 5.86
C GLY A 465 37.95 -1.43 5.56
N TRP A 466 36.93 -2.28 5.44
CA TRP A 466 35.54 -1.86 5.24
C TRP A 466 34.79 -1.82 6.56
N VAL A 467 33.81 -0.93 6.66
CA VAL A 467 32.95 -0.80 7.85
C VAL A 467 31.51 -0.57 7.42
N LEU A 468 30.58 -1.34 7.97
CA LEU A 468 29.14 -1.12 7.84
C LEU A 468 28.65 -0.37 9.07
N VAL A 469 28.28 0.90 8.92
CA VAL A 469 27.62 1.69 9.96
C VAL A 469 26.12 1.43 9.89
N ARG A 470 25.51 0.90 10.95
CA ARG A 470 24.08 0.58 10.98
C ARG A 470 23.23 1.67 11.60
N SER A 471 23.77 2.36 12.59
CA SER A 471 23.06 3.41 13.29
C SER A 471 24.03 4.45 13.81
N VAL A 472 23.57 5.70 13.74
CA VAL A 472 24.22 6.83 14.40
C VAL A 472 23.16 7.47 15.30
N SER A 473 23.22 7.19 16.60
CA SER A 473 22.32 7.82 17.58
C SER A 473 22.83 9.24 17.88
N GLY A 474 21.92 10.23 17.96
CA GLY A 474 22.25 11.65 18.15
C GLY A 474 22.54 12.44 16.85
N ALA A 475 22.56 11.76 15.70
CA ALA A 475 22.67 12.37 14.37
C ALA A 475 21.30 12.67 13.74
N THR A 476 21.16 13.76 12.99
CA THR A 476 19.95 14.05 12.21
C THR A 476 20.11 14.01 10.69
N ARG A 477 21.28 14.25 10.03
CA ARG A 477 21.37 14.28 8.55
C ARG A 477 22.75 14.08 7.90
N PRO A 478 22.89 13.46 6.72
CA PRO A 478 24.02 13.67 5.80
C PRO A 478 23.71 14.81 4.78
N VAL A 479 24.72 15.39 4.10
CA VAL A 479 24.56 16.42 3.03
C VAL A 479 25.55 16.20 1.88
N ALA A 480 25.12 16.48 0.62
CA ALA A 480 25.93 16.42 -0.61
C ALA A 480 25.77 17.67 -1.52
N ALA A 481 26.77 17.92 -2.38
CA ALA A 481 26.82 19.02 -3.35
C ALA A 481 26.25 18.64 -4.76
N ARG A 482 25.44 19.55 -5.34
CA ARG A 482 24.79 19.73 -6.69
C ARG A 482 25.34 19.01 -7.95
N THR A 483 24.66 18.68 -9.08
CA THR A 483 23.27 18.69 -9.71
C THR A 483 23.30 17.73 -10.95
N ILE A 484 22.18 17.20 -11.51
CA ILE A 484 21.85 17.01 -12.98
C ILE A 484 20.41 16.41 -13.18
N ASP A 485 19.67 16.93 -14.18
CA ASP A 485 18.32 16.55 -14.69
C ASP A 485 18.31 15.39 -15.72
N LEU A 486 17.14 14.77 -16.04
CA LEU A 486 16.75 14.24 -17.38
C LEU A 486 15.28 13.73 -17.51
N ILE A 487 14.81 13.57 -18.75
CA ILE A 487 13.44 13.78 -19.32
C ILE A 487 12.83 12.54 -20.07
N HIS A 488 11.49 12.33 -19.97
CA HIS A 488 10.38 11.78 -20.87
C HIS A 488 10.29 10.36 -21.53
N ALA A 489 9.05 9.78 -21.67
CA ALA A 489 8.27 9.46 -22.93
C ALA A 489 7.07 8.43 -22.78
N PRO A 490 5.99 8.42 -23.64
CA PRO A 490 4.76 7.56 -23.54
C PRO A 490 4.67 6.30 -24.47
N ILE A 491 3.65 5.42 -24.29
CA ILE A 491 3.45 4.07 -24.94
C ILE A 491 2.01 3.87 -25.53
N ASP A 492 1.85 3.12 -26.65
CA ASP A 492 0.58 2.74 -27.33
C ASP A 492 0.19 1.24 -27.20
N VAL A 493 -1.12 0.91 -27.30
CA VAL A 493 -1.69 -0.47 -27.28
C VAL A 493 -2.79 -0.65 -28.33
N ALA A 494 -2.86 -1.82 -28.99
CA ALA A 494 -3.95 -2.22 -29.90
C ALA A 494 -4.45 -3.65 -29.62
N ALA A 495 -5.77 -3.90 -29.71
CA ALA A 495 -6.39 -5.20 -29.43
C ALA A 495 -7.33 -5.66 -30.57
N PRO A 496 -7.33 -6.96 -30.95
CA PRO A 496 -8.39 -7.57 -31.76
C PRO A 496 -9.29 -8.51 -30.94
N THR A 497 -10.53 -8.70 -31.42
CA THR A 497 -11.58 -9.53 -30.83
C THR A 497 -11.39 -11.03 -31.08
N ALA A 498 -11.66 -11.84 -30.04
CA ALA A 498 -11.73 -13.30 -29.92
C ALA A 498 -10.40 -14.06 -29.66
N LEU A 499 -10.28 -14.59 -28.42
CA LEU A 499 -9.41 -15.69 -27.92
C LEU A 499 -7.97 -15.83 -28.46
N ALA A 500 -7.41 -14.78 -29.06
CA ALA A 500 -6.01 -14.72 -29.41
C ALA A 500 -5.18 -14.28 -28.18
N PRO A 501 -3.94 -14.77 -28.02
CA PRO A 501 -3.05 -14.30 -26.98
C PRO A 501 -2.89 -12.78 -27.07
N LEU A 502 -3.11 -12.09 -25.95
CA LEU A 502 -2.92 -10.64 -25.85
C LEU A 502 -1.44 -10.31 -26.10
N ARG A 503 -1.16 -9.48 -27.11
CA ARG A 503 0.20 -8.96 -27.38
C ARG A 503 0.33 -7.54 -26.86
N VAL A 504 1.31 -7.31 -25.99
CA VAL A 504 1.66 -5.95 -25.55
C VAL A 504 3.11 -5.66 -25.84
N THR A 505 3.34 -4.55 -26.53
CA THR A 505 4.66 -4.05 -26.92
C THR A 505 4.86 -2.66 -26.31
N GLY A 506 5.77 -2.53 -25.35
CA GLY A 506 6.11 -1.24 -24.74
C GLY A 506 7.54 -1.25 -24.20
N LYS A 507 8.17 -0.08 -24.16
CA LYS A 507 9.47 0.14 -23.52
C LYS A 507 9.23 0.82 -22.17
N SER A 508 9.14 0.04 -21.10
CA SER A 508 9.06 0.58 -19.73
C SER A 508 10.33 0.21 -18.95
N PRO A 509 10.97 1.16 -18.24
CA PRO A 509 12.09 0.87 -17.35
C PRO A 509 11.65 0.28 -15.99
N ARG A 510 10.34 0.08 -15.74
CA ARG A 510 9.81 -0.45 -14.47
C ARG A 510 9.41 -1.94 -14.59
N PRO A 511 9.64 -2.77 -13.55
CA PRO A 511 9.41 -4.24 -13.56
C PRO A 511 7.94 -4.65 -13.67
N SER A 512 7.02 -3.71 -13.48
CA SER A 512 5.58 -3.88 -13.58
C SER A 512 5.07 -3.12 -14.79
N VAL A 513 4.40 -3.84 -15.70
CA VAL A 513 3.66 -3.24 -16.81
C VAL A 513 2.19 -3.29 -16.44
N LEU A 514 1.56 -2.12 -16.35
CA LEU A 514 0.12 -2.01 -16.20
C LEU A 514 -0.49 -2.40 -17.55
N LEU A 515 -1.11 -3.57 -17.63
CA LEU A 515 -1.51 -4.19 -18.89
C LEU A 515 -3.03 -4.11 -19.03
N ALA A 516 -3.49 -2.91 -19.38
CA ALA A 516 -4.83 -2.60 -19.84
C ALA A 516 -5.99 -2.76 -18.83
N ASP A 517 -7.11 -2.16 -19.22
CA ASP A 517 -8.42 -2.28 -18.60
C ASP A 517 -8.97 -3.71 -18.82
N ALA A 518 -9.09 -4.48 -17.74
CA ALA A 518 -9.63 -5.83 -17.73
C ALA A 518 -11.09 -5.91 -18.22
N ALA A 519 -11.80 -4.77 -18.26
CA ALA A 519 -13.11 -4.69 -18.90
C ALA A 519 -13.03 -5.02 -20.41
N ALA A 520 -11.93 -4.67 -21.08
CA ALA A 520 -11.69 -5.03 -22.49
C ALA A 520 -11.43 -6.54 -22.69
N LEU A 521 -11.10 -7.27 -21.61
CA LEU A 521 -10.87 -8.71 -21.60
C LEU A 521 -12.10 -9.49 -21.09
N HIS A 522 -13.18 -8.80 -20.71
CA HIS A 522 -14.36 -9.38 -20.05
C HIS A 522 -14.04 -10.21 -18.78
N ILE A 523 -12.95 -9.87 -18.07
CA ILE A 523 -12.55 -10.55 -16.83
C ILE A 523 -13.18 -9.77 -15.65
N PRO A 524 -14.06 -10.38 -14.82
CA PRO A 524 -14.69 -9.67 -13.71
C PRO A 524 -13.69 -9.26 -12.61
N GLU A 525 -13.94 -8.12 -11.94
CA GLU A 525 -13.18 -7.66 -10.77
C GLU A 525 -13.32 -8.66 -9.60
N ALA A 526 -12.37 -9.58 -9.45
CA ALA A 526 -12.59 -10.81 -8.66
C ALA A 526 -11.89 -10.85 -7.29
N GLY A 527 -10.87 -10.03 -7.05
CA GLY A 527 -9.99 -10.18 -5.88
C GLY A 527 -10.76 -10.14 -4.55
N ASP A 528 -11.52 -9.07 -4.33
CA ASP A 528 -12.15 -8.81 -3.03
C ASP A 528 -13.39 -9.69 -2.77
N ALA A 529 -14.03 -10.22 -3.81
CA ALA A 529 -15.19 -11.11 -3.67
C ALA A 529 -14.78 -12.54 -3.26
N MET A 530 -13.63 -13.02 -3.76
CA MET A 530 -13.12 -14.36 -3.48
C MET A 530 -12.42 -14.47 -2.13
N GLU A 531 -11.74 -13.43 -1.66
CA GLU A 531 -11.21 -13.40 -0.30
C GLU A 531 -12.32 -13.47 0.75
N ARG A 532 -13.48 -12.85 0.47
CA ARG A 532 -14.66 -12.90 1.35
C ARG A 532 -15.38 -14.25 1.37
N SER A 533 -15.26 -15.07 0.31
CA SER A 533 -15.87 -16.40 0.25
C SER A 533 -14.97 -17.51 0.82
N GLY A 534 -13.78 -17.17 1.34
CA GLY A 534 -12.83 -18.13 1.92
C GLY A 534 -12.07 -18.96 0.87
N VAL A 535 -12.15 -18.61 -0.40
CA VAL A 535 -11.52 -19.35 -1.52
C VAL A 535 -10.23 -18.65 -1.99
N GLY A 536 -9.40 -18.25 -1.02
CA GLY A 536 -8.09 -17.64 -1.29
C GLY A 536 -7.18 -18.60 -2.08
N GLY A 537 -6.46 -18.07 -3.07
CA GLY A 537 -5.50 -18.84 -3.88
C GLY A 537 -6.04 -19.43 -5.19
N CYS A 538 -7.28 -19.14 -5.57
CA CYS A 538 -7.84 -19.47 -6.89
C CYS A 538 -7.81 -18.24 -7.80
N SER A 539 -7.08 -18.28 -8.92
CA SER A 539 -7.09 -17.22 -9.95
C SER A 539 -7.73 -17.77 -11.22
N PRO A 540 -8.77 -17.13 -11.80
CA PRO A 540 -9.38 -17.59 -13.04
C PRO A 540 -8.45 -17.47 -14.26
N LEU A 541 -7.30 -16.79 -14.10
CA LEU A 541 -6.24 -16.67 -15.08
C LEU A 541 -5.10 -17.62 -14.73
N ASP A 542 -4.72 -18.49 -15.66
CA ASP A 542 -3.46 -19.23 -15.59
C ASP A 542 -2.42 -18.49 -16.44
N THR A 543 -1.48 -17.84 -15.77
CA THR A 543 -0.26 -17.43 -16.44
C THR A 543 0.70 -18.59 -16.42
N THR A 544 0.90 -19.23 -17.57
CA THR A 544 1.92 -20.27 -17.78
C THR A 544 3.37 -19.75 -17.68
N LEU A 545 3.56 -18.58 -17.07
CA LEU A 545 4.82 -17.88 -16.94
C LEU A 545 5.59 -18.42 -15.73
N THR A 546 6.72 -19.04 -16.00
CA THR A 546 7.73 -19.36 -14.95
C THR A 546 8.47 -18.12 -14.44
N LYS A 547 8.27 -16.96 -15.08
CA LYS A 547 9.08 -15.73 -14.86
C LYS A 547 8.27 -14.45 -14.68
N ALA A 548 6.95 -14.53 -14.64
CA ALA A 548 6.10 -13.38 -14.39
C ALA A 548 4.87 -13.81 -13.62
N ARG A 549 4.36 -12.92 -12.77
CA ARG A 549 3.16 -13.11 -12.00
C ARG A 549 2.14 -12.12 -12.53
N ALA A 550 1.01 -12.60 -13.04
CA ALA A 550 -0.13 -11.72 -13.21
C ALA A 550 -0.98 -11.72 -11.95
N SER A 551 -1.40 -10.52 -11.55
CA SER A 551 -2.41 -10.32 -10.53
C SER A 551 -3.48 -9.41 -11.08
N LEU A 552 -4.73 -9.80 -10.89
CA LEU A 552 -5.88 -8.96 -11.19
C LEU A 552 -6.34 -8.30 -9.88
N ARG A 553 -6.35 -6.97 -9.83
CA ARG A 553 -6.96 -6.19 -8.73
C ARG A 553 -7.92 -5.16 -9.33
N GLY A 554 -9.20 -5.25 -8.95
CA GLY A 554 -10.25 -4.52 -9.67
C GLY A 554 -10.22 -4.85 -11.17
N ALA A 555 -10.40 -3.83 -12.01
CA ALA A 555 -10.31 -3.91 -13.46
C ALA A 555 -8.87 -3.82 -13.99
N THR A 556 -7.84 -3.92 -13.14
CA THR A 556 -6.45 -3.78 -13.57
C THR A 556 -5.76 -5.13 -13.56
N LEU A 557 -5.33 -5.58 -14.74
CA LEU A 557 -4.38 -6.68 -14.85
C LEU A 557 -2.96 -6.12 -14.69
N THR A 558 -2.32 -6.46 -13.58
CA THR A 558 -0.90 -6.17 -13.37
C THR A 558 -0.12 -7.42 -13.74
N VAL A 559 0.81 -7.32 -14.69
CA VAL A 559 1.80 -8.39 -14.88
C VAL A 559 3.13 -7.88 -14.35
N GLU A 560 3.57 -8.51 -13.27
CA GLU A 560 4.86 -8.28 -12.67
C GLU A 560 5.84 -9.28 -13.26
N SER A 561 6.87 -8.79 -13.94
CA SER A 561 7.98 -9.65 -14.29
C SER A 561 8.77 -9.94 -13.01
N THR A 562 8.95 -11.21 -12.67
CA THR A 562 9.91 -11.62 -11.63
C THR A 562 11.36 -11.52 -12.11
N ASP A 563 11.56 -11.15 -13.39
CA ASP A 563 12.83 -10.97 -14.06
C ASP A 563 12.89 -9.55 -14.67
N CYS A 564 13.56 -8.60 -14.00
CA CYS A 564 13.72 -7.19 -14.41
C CYS A 564 14.43 -7.00 -15.77
N SER A 565 14.80 -8.10 -16.41
CA SER A 565 15.83 -8.17 -17.41
C SER A 565 15.26 -8.44 -18.83
N ALA A 566 13.93 -8.67 -18.94
CA ALA A 566 13.22 -9.12 -20.14
C ALA A 566 12.25 -8.09 -20.79
N LEU A 567 12.19 -6.84 -20.31
CA LEU A 567 11.16 -5.87 -20.72
C LEU A 567 11.39 -5.18 -22.09
N SER A 568 12.39 -5.59 -22.87
CA SER A 568 12.58 -5.01 -24.22
C SER A 568 11.55 -5.51 -25.24
N ALA A 569 10.88 -6.63 -24.97
CA ALA A 569 9.67 -7.12 -25.65
C ALA A 569 9.20 -8.38 -24.92
N LEU A 570 8.30 -8.23 -23.94
CA LEU A 570 7.75 -9.37 -23.21
C LEU A 570 6.44 -9.79 -23.88
N GLU A 571 6.45 -10.92 -24.60
CA GLU A 571 5.21 -11.58 -25.00
C GLU A 571 4.69 -12.39 -23.81
N VAL A 572 3.53 -12.00 -23.27
CA VAL A 572 2.88 -12.70 -22.16
C VAL A 572 1.68 -13.47 -22.70
N PRO A 573 1.80 -14.80 -22.94
CA PRO A 573 0.64 -15.59 -23.27
C PRO A 573 -0.22 -15.75 -22.01
N ILE A 574 -1.35 -15.04 -21.98
CA ILE A 574 -2.40 -15.26 -20.99
C ILE A 574 -3.30 -16.36 -21.54
N SER A 575 -3.42 -17.46 -20.81
CA SER A 575 -4.33 -18.56 -21.16
C SER A 575 -5.36 -18.76 -20.05
N LEU A 576 -6.55 -19.19 -20.43
CA LEU A 576 -7.58 -19.62 -19.50
C LEU A 576 -7.49 -21.14 -19.40
N ASP A 577 -6.68 -21.66 -18.46
CA ASP A 577 -6.62 -23.11 -18.19
C ASP A 577 -7.45 -23.46 -16.96
N ALA A 578 -8.64 -24.00 -17.20
CA ALA A 578 -9.60 -24.40 -16.17
C ALA A 578 -9.03 -25.46 -15.20
N LYS A 579 -7.93 -26.14 -15.55
CA LYS A 579 -7.34 -27.24 -14.77
C LYS A 579 -6.28 -26.78 -13.76
N ARG A 580 -5.74 -25.57 -13.87
CA ARG A 580 -4.58 -25.10 -13.08
C ARG A 580 -4.84 -23.92 -12.15
N ALA A 581 -6.04 -23.37 -12.22
CA ALA A 581 -6.41 -22.11 -11.61
C ALA A 581 -6.59 -22.12 -10.08
N CYS A 582 -6.51 -23.29 -9.41
CA CYS A 582 -6.63 -23.43 -7.96
C CYS A 582 -5.60 -24.43 -7.42
N ALA A 583 -5.14 -24.22 -6.18
CA ALA A 583 -4.38 -25.26 -5.47
C ALA A 583 -5.22 -26.55 -5.36
N PRO A 584 -4.61 -27.75 -5.36
CA PRO A 584 -5.34 -29.01 -5.24
C PRO A 584 -6.31 -28.97 -4.03
N GLY A 585 -7.61 -29.19 -4.29
CA GLY A 585 -8.66 -29.17 -3.26
C GLY A 585 -9.39 -27.83 -3.07
N HIS A 586 -9.03 -26.76 -3.79
CA HIS A 586 -9.65 -25.44 -3.63
C HIS A 586 -10.75 -25.09 -4.67
N GLY A 587 -11.11 -26.05 -5.53
CA GLY A 587 -12.18 -25.91 -6.52
C GLY A 587 -11.70 -25.90 -7.97
N ARG A 588 -12.64 -25.68 -8.91
CA ARG A 588 -12.39 -25.57 -10.35
C ARG A 588 -13.23 -24.46 -10.97
N TRP A 589 -12.67 -23.75 -11.94
CA TRP A 589 -13.41 -22.76 -12.72
C TRP A 589 -14.23 -23.43 -13.83
N LEU A 590 -15.43 -22.92 -14.01
CA LEU A 590 -16.34 -23.23 -15.10
C LEU A 590 -16.57 -21.93 -15.87
N TYR A 591 -15.93 -21.83 -17.03
CA TYR A 591 -16.03 -20.67 -17.93
C TYR A 591 -17.31 -20.74 -18.78
N PRO A 592 -17.75 -19.62 -19.40
CA PRO A 592 -18.88 -19.66 -20.33
C PRO A 592 -18.62 -20.64 -21.48
N GLY A 593 -19.51 -21.62 -21.67
CA GLY A 593 -19.39 -22.68 -22.68
C GLY A 593 -18.63 -23.93 -22.23
N ASP A 594 -18.04 -23.91 -21.02
CA ASP A 594 -17.30 -25.05 -20.48
C ASP A 594 -18.22 -26.08 -19.81
N HIS A 595 -17.65 -27.25 -19.58
CA HIS A 595 -18.19 -28.27 -18.69
C HIS A 595 -17.09 -28.86 -17.83
N GLN A 596 -17.47 -29.27 -16.62
CA GLN A 596 -16.57 -29.84 -15.63
C GLN A 596 -17.17 -31.13 -15.06
N VAL A 597 -16.30 -32.06 -14.69
CA VAL A 597 -16.69 -33.40 -14.19
C VAL A 597 -15.97 -33.69 -12.87
N TRP A 598 -16.73 -34.15 -11.88
CA TRP A 598 -16.27 -34.58 -10.56
C TRP A 598 -16.77 -35.97 -10.20
N THR A 599 -16.09 -36.59 -9.26
CA THR A 599 -16.65 -37.66 -8.44
C THR A 599 -17.18 -37.04 -7.17
N ALA A 600 -18.46 -37.25 -6.84
CA ALA A 600 -19.06 -36.68 -5.65
C ALA A 600 -18.53 -37.34 -4.38
N GLU A 601 -18.34 -36.54 -3.33
CA GLU A 601 -18.16 -37.05 -1.97
C GLU A 601 -19.51 -37.53 -1.43
N VAL A 602 -19.52 -38.59 -0.63
CA VAL A 602 -20.75 -39.08 0.03
C VAL A 602 -20.69 -38.70 1.49
N ASP A 603 -21.68 -37.93 1.96
CA ASP A 603 -21.73 -37.40 3.33
C ASP A 603 -22.99 -37.91 4.05
N GLY A 604 -22.78 -38.88 4.95
CA GLY A 604 -23.80 -39.49 5.79
C GLY A 604 -24.72 -40.51 5.08
N PRO A 605 -25.37 -41.43 5.82
CA PRO A 605 -26.51 -42.20 5.33
C PRO A 605 -27.77 -41.33 5.28
N GLY A 606 -28.77 -41.71 4.47
CA GLY A 606 -30.07 -41.04 4.48
C GLY A 606 -31.15 -41.80 3.72
N ALA A 607 -32.41 -41.62 4.12
CA ALA A 607 -33.58 -42.11 3.40
C ALA A 607 -33.84 -41.30 2.11
N THR A 608 -33.42 -40.04 2.11
CA THR A 608 -33.44 -39.12 0.97
C THR A 608 -32.04 -38.59 0.70
N TRP A 609 -31.76 -38.27 -0.56
CA TRP A 609 -30.43 -37.84 -1.00
C TRP A 609 -30.53 -36.56 -1.83
N ALA A 610 -29.59 -35.64 -1.65
CA ALA A 610 -29.47 -34.43 -2.45
C ALA A 610 -28.02 -34.19 -2.86
N LEU A 611 -27.82 -33.60 -4.05
CA LEU A 611 -26.55 -32.99 -4.43
C LEU A 611 -26.44 -31.62 -3.76
N GLU A 612 -25.40 -31.43 -2.96
CA GLU A 612 -24.95 -30.16 -2.43
C GLU A 612 -23.74 -29.67 -3.25
N LEU A 613 -23.86 -28.48 -3.85
CA LEU A 613 -22.79 -27.88 -4.67
C LEU A 613 -22.31 -26.58 -4.02
N ALA A 614 -21.13 -26.57 -3.42
CA ALA A 614 -20.53 -25.35 -2.85
C ALA A 614 -19.70 -24.64 -3.91
N GLY A 615 -19.91 -23.33 -4.07
CA GLY A 615 -19.18 -22.52 -5.04
C GLY A 615 -19.41 -21.03 -4.85
N GLY A 616 -18.82 -20.24 -5.75
CA GLY A 616 -19.03 -18.80 -5.85
C GLY A 616 -19.08 -18.39 -7.31
N MET A 617 -19.68 -17.23 -7.60
CA MET A 617 -19.75 -16.70 -8.96
C MET A 617 -19.02 -15.37 -9.07
N LEU A 618 -18.38 -15.17 -10.23
CA LEU A 618 -17.77 -13.90 -10.63
C LEU A 618 -18.57 -13.27 -11.78
N GLY A 619 -18.94 -11.99 -11.58
CA GLY A 619 -19.65 -11.17 -12.56
C GLY A 619 -21.13 -10.92 -12.22
N ASP A 620 -21.68 -9.91 -12.90
CA ASP A 620 -23.04 -9.38 -12.77
C ASP A 620 -24.04 -10.04 -13.74
N ALA A 621 -23.67 -11.15 -14.39
CA ALA A 621 -24.59 -11.85 -15.28
C ALA A 621 -25.88 -12.15 -14.50
N GLY A 622 -27.00 -11.65 -15.02
CA GLY A 622 -28.27 -11.58 -14.28
C GLY A 622 -28.60 -12.89 -13.57
N GLY A 623 -29.27 -12.79 -12.42
CA GLY A 623 -29.55 -13.92 -11.51
C GLY A 623 -30.32 -15.11 -12.13
N ASP A 624 -30.71 -15.02 -13.41
CA ASP A 624 -31.38 -16.06 -14.18
C ASP A 624 -30.46 -16.90 -15.07
N THR A 625 -29.13 -16.73 -14.99
CA THR A 625 -28.24 -17.53 -15.83
C THR A 625 -28.35 -19.03 -15.48
N PRO A 626 -28.63 -19.90 -16.47
CA PRO A 626 -28.72 -21.33 -16.22
C PRO A 626 -27.35 -22.00 -16.13
N ILE A 627 -27.20 -22.97 -15.23
CA ILE A 627 -26.19 -24.03 -15.24
C ILE A 627 -26.90 -25.37 -15.42
N VAL A 628 -26.30 -26.29 -16.17
CA VAL A 628 -26.85 -27.63 -16.35
C VAL A 628 -26.06 -28.57 -15.46
N VAL A 629 -26.75 -29.32 -14.61
CA VAL A 629 -26.14 -30.24 -13.65
C VAL A 629 -26.69 -31.64 -13.90
N ARG A 630 -25.78 -32.58 -14.14
CA ARG A 630 -26.09 -33.98 -14.36
C ARG A 630 -25.34 -34.86 -13.36
N VAL A 631 -26.06 -35.69 -12.62
CA VAL A 631 -25.50 -36.64 -11.65
C VAL A 631 -25.82 -38.05 -12.11
N SER A 632 -24.81 -38.92 -12.18
CA SER A 632 -24.97 -40.29 -12.64
C SER A 632 -24.13 -41.27 -11.81
N ASP A 633 -24.64 -42.48 -11.62
CA ASP A 633 -23.97 -43.58 -10.96
C ASP A 633 -23.91 -44.82 -11.88
N ALA A 634 -23.44 -45.96 -11.35
CA ALA A 634 -23.37 -47.22 -12.11
C ALA A 634 -24.73 -47.71 -12.62
N SER A 635 -25.83 -47.23 -12.04
CA SER A 635 -27.18 -47.63 -12.37
C SER A 635 -27.91 -46.60 -13.25
N GLY A 636 -27.27 -45.50 -13.66
CA GLY A 636 -27.84 -44.47 -14.55
C GLY A 636 -27.84 -43.05 -13.99
N VAL A 637 -28.60 -42.15 -14.62
CA VAL A 637 -28.73 -40.73 -14.23
C VAL A 637 -29.70 -40.59 -13.06
N VAL A 638 -29.28 -39.90 -12.00
CA VAL A 638 -30.05 -39.67 -10.76
C VAL A 638 -30.41 -38.21 -10.53
N LEU A 639 -29.81 -37.29 -11.30
CA LEU A 639 -30.22 -35.89 -11.43
C LEU A 639 -29.87 -35.41 -12.84
N ASP A 640 -30.80 -34.73 -13.51
CA ASP A 640 -30.54 -34.02 -14.76
C ASP A 640 -31.43 -32.78 -14.75
N GLY A 641 -30.82 -31.61 -14.64
CA GLY A 641 -31.58 -30.38 -14.44
C GLY A 641 -30.82 -29.12 -14.79
N THR A 642 -31.58 -28.07 -15.06
CA THR A 642 -31.08 -26.73 -15.30
C THR A 642 -31.41 -25.86 -14.09
N PHE A 643 -30.39 -25.28 -13.48
CA PHE A 643 -30.49 -24.51 -12.24
C PHE A 643 -30.00 -23.09 -12.44
N LYS A 644 -30.46 -22.16 -11.61
CA LYS A 644 -29.96 -20.78 -11.64
C LYS A 644 -28.61 -20.72 -10.95
N ALA A 645 -27.62 -20.15 -11.62
CA ALA A 645 -26.27 -20.00 -11.08
C ALA A 645 -26.25 -19.14 -9.79
N ASP A 646 -27.20 -18.21 -9.64
CA ASP A 646 -27.35 -17.36 -8.44
C ASP A 646 -27.64 -18.14 -7.16
N ALA A 647 -28.13 -19.37 -7.28
CA ALA A 647 -28.30 -20.27 -6.14
C ALA A 647 -26.97 -20.55 -5.42
N LEU A 648 -25.81 -20.35 -6.07
CA LEU A 648 -24.49 -20.55 -5.48
C LEU A 648 -24.02 -19.40 -4.57
N ARG A 649 -24.71 -18.24 -4.52
CA ARG A 649 -24.20 -17.06 -3.78
C ARG A 649 -24.49 -17.03 -2.28
N SER A 650 -25.55 -17.69 -1.81
CA SER A 650 -26.10 -17.47 -0.45
C SER A 650 -25.84 -18.65 0.50
N ALA A 651 -26.03 -19.87 0.03
CA ALA A 651 -25.71 -21.13 0.71
C ALA A 651 -25.59 -22.24 -0.35
N PRO A 652 -24.84 -23.33 -0.09
CA PRO A 652 -24.75 -24.45 -1.03
C PRO A 652 -26.15 -24.98 -1.37
N PRO A 653 -26.63 -24.86 -2.63
CA PRO A 653 -27.93 -25.36 -3.02
C PRO A 653 -27.97 -26.88 -2.87
N ARG A 654 -29.12 -27.39 -2.44
CA ARG A 654 -29.40 -28.82 -2.34
C ARG A 654 -30.45 -29.19 -3.37
N TRP A 655 -30.08 -30.05 -4.31
CA TRP A 655 -30.99 -30.55 -5.33
C TRP A 655 -31.28 -32.04 -5.11
N PRO A 656 -32.56 -32.43 -4.93
CA PRO A 656 -32.92 -33.80 -4.59
C PRO A 656 -32.58 -34.75 -5.74
N LEU A 657 -32.02 -35.91 -5.41
CA LEU A 657 -31.81 -37.00 -6.35
C LEU A 657 -33.11 -37.80 -6.50
N THR A 658 -33.33 -38.39 -7.68
CA THR A 658 -34.51 -39.24 -7.92
C THR A 658 -34.47 -40.55 -7.14
N ARG A 659 -33.28 -40.95 -6.66
CA ARG A 659 -33.03 -42.13 -5.82
C ARG A 659 -31.68 -42.02 -5.12
N ALA A 660 -31.43 -42.93 -4.18
CA ALA A 660 -30.12 -43.08 -3.55
C ALA A 660 -29.03 -43.47 -4.57
N PRO A 661 -27.81 -42.91 -4.44
CA PRO A 661 -26.68 -43.24 -5.32
C PRO A 661 -26.20 -44.68 -5.11
N ASN A 662 -25.94 -45.40 -6.21
CA ASN A 662 -25.40 -46.76 -6.19
C ASN A 662 -23.92 -46.77 -6.61
N GLY A 663 -23.04 -46.50 -5.64
CA GLY A 663 -21.58 -46.52 -5.82
C GLY A 663 -20.98 -45.16 -6.23
N PRO A 664 -19.78 -45.15 -6.85
CA PRO A 664 -19.11 -43.93 -7.26
C PRO A 664 -20.01 -43.09 -8.18
N THR A 665 -20.28 -41.86 -7.77
CA THR A 665 -21.22 -40.98 -8.45
C THR A 665 -20.48 -39.87 -9.17
N ARG A 666 -20.76 -39.71 -10.46
CA ARG A 666 -20.22 -38.67 -11.34
C ARG A 666 -21.15 -37.47 -11.36
N VAL A 667 -20.60 -36.28 -11.10
CA VAL A 667 -21.30 -34.99 -11.21
C VAL A 667 -20.70 -34.25 -12.39
N GLU A 668 -21.54 -33.83 -13.32
CA GLU A 668 -21.19 -32.97 -14.44
C GLU A 668 -21.90 -31.64 -14.26
N VAL A 669 -21.18 -30.54 -14.38
CA VAL A 669 -21.75 -29.20 -14.38
C VAL A 669 -21.27 -28.50 -15.64
N SER A 670 -22.20 -28.02 -16.46
CA SER A 670 -21.90 -27.24 -17.65
C SER A 670 -22.53 -25.85 -17.59
N SER A 671 -21.82 -24.91 -18.20
CA SER A 671 -22.17 -23.50 -18.24
C SER A 671 -22.39 -23.12 -19.71
N PRO A 672 -23.55 -22.54 -20.08
CA PRO A 672 -23.77 -22.08 -21.45
C PRO A 672 -22.82 -20.92 -21.80
N SER A 673 -22.63 -20.65 -23.09
CA SER A 673 -21.70 -19.61 -23.56
C SER A 673 -22.01 -18.18 -23.10
N ALA A 674 -23.22 -17.94 -22.59
CA ALA A 674 -23.67 -16.64 -22.08
C ALA A 674 -23.55 -16.48 -20.55
N ALA A 675 -23.02 -17.50 -19.84
CA ALA A 675 -23.04 -17.54 -18.39
C ALA A 675 -21.84 -16.83 -17.72
N PRO A 676 -21.93 -16.44 -16.43
CA PRO A 676 -20.80 -15.89 -15.70
C PRO A 676 -19.73 -16.96 -15.45
N TRP A 677 -18.60 -16.52 -14.92
CA TRP A 677 -17.51 -17.39 -14.52
C TRP A 677 -17.86 -17.97 -13.15
N ILE A 678 -17.87 -19.29 -13.03
CA ILE A 678 -18.33 -19.98 -11.81
C ILE A 678 -17.15 -20.74 -11.20
N LEU A 679 -16.88 -20.50 -9.92
CA LEU A 679 -15.92 -21.27 -9.14
C LEU A 679 -16.67 -22.34 -8.36
N LEU A 680 -16.40 -23.60 -8.65
CA LEU A 680 -17.04 -24.74 -8.00
C LEU A 680 -16.04 -25.36 -7.02
N GLY A 681 -16.30 -25.21 -5.72
CA GLY A 681 -15.43 -25.62 -4.63
C GLY A 681 -15.61 -27.09 -4.23
N ARG A 682 -16.86 -27.55 -4.08
CA ARG A 682 -17.19 -28.91 -3.60
C ARG A 682 -18.49 -29.42 -4.23
N ALA A 683 -18.54 -30.71 -4.54
CA ALA A 683 -19.77 -31.43 -4.91
C ALA A 683 -19.93 -32.64 -3.99
N ALA A 684 -20.96 -32.65 -3.15
CA ALA A 684 -21.23 -33.70 -2.17
C ALA A 684 -22.66 -34.23 -2.30
N LEU A 685 -22.86 -35.52 -2.06
CA LEU A 685 -24.17 -36.13 -1.89
C LEU A 685 -24.46 -36.20 -0.41
N VAL A 686 -25.50 -35.51 0.03
CA VAL A 686 -25.88 -35.42 1.44
C VAL A 686 -27.12 -36.27 1.67
N GLY A 687 -27.04 -37.22 2.60
CA GLY A 687 -28.18 -37.98 3.08
C GLY A 687 -28.99 -37.17 4.11
N SER A 688 -30.31 -37.26 4.05
CA SER A 688 -31.21 -36.83 5.13
C SER A 688 -32.17 -37.94 5.52
N ASP A 689 -32.36 -38.11 6.82
CA ASP A 689 -33.29 -39.06 7.43
C ASP A 689 -34.77 -38.69 7.21
#